data_AF-A0A9P8W934-F1
#
_entry.id   AF-A0A9P8W934-F1
#
_cell.length_a   1.000
_cell.length_b   1.000
_cell.length_c   1.000
_cell.angle_alpha   90.00
_cell.angle_beta   90.00
_cell.angle_gamma   90.00
#
_symmetry.space_group_name_H-M   'P 1'
#
loop_
_entity.id
_entity.type
_entity.pdbx_description
1 polymer ?
#
loop_
_entity_poly.entity_id
_entity_poly.type
_entity_poly.pdbx_seq_one_letter_code
_entity_poly.pdbx_strand_id
1 'polypeptide(L)'
;MVGKWHMGEEQVNQPTGFDYWSVLPGQGEYWDPEFIEHDGVHVNPGYVTDIITDKSLDFIKSRDKSRPFFLMCHHKAPHRSWECDDKHKHLYTEPVRLPDTFTDDYKNRARAAKIAKMRVAEDLTYQDLGLVQPDGGSRVGERVQQEKGASERKIPAPTSVEDIKALKLIDKEDGTVFRFETAGELAEFKFQRYMQRYLRTIQSIDDSVGQLLDYMDADEPDLAANTIVIYTSDQGFFLGEHGWFDKRFMYEESFQMPFLIRYPNEIKSGSVCNDIICNVDFATTWLDYANLRVPSYMQGKSFRKLLQGNTPEEWPQAAYHRYWMHNDIIHHAYAHYGIRDQRYKLIYWYNETLGIKGARPGDEDHKEWELFDCEKDPLELFNVYNEGEYKDVVKHMTALLESKMVEIGDEPLIAAALAACQLGAASAAKSTPRQRAKALLKKLTYEEKIAQMGGIRRLLKSGGIVDEDNYNTRYQTQNGNIGFGPMYNWALDVLPTVNEIRENQIKNSTHKIPFITITDSVNGLFISGGTVFPSNLAMSSTFNIDLFEQVTQAIREEQLSIGVNWVLSPPLDIGWEPRYGRIGELFGEDAYLVGEFGHKYVETMQGKDDAGNVKVACTIKHFVYGETRGGVNAASQYGGLNHIFNDQLRPYIRALEADPLALMVSYATVDLVPMSMNEYMIQEILRGKLGFDGVIMSDAGSISNMYTQSKVATSYADAALQALQAGLQMELSPGSPPVFPMLISSVKDKKVASLVDEAALNILTLKFATGVFDNDLPDLETANKTLRSSAHVKIAKEAAREGIVLLKNDGILPKTPEKVALLGPFGDLLNFGSYAAINASNPKWGDSLHTSLKSALGEDNVQFVSAVDLLDTTDDSGISDAVAAAKDAGFAVLMLGSLSAPMEDPLFKKRTDGEFFSHADLGLPGLQQQLLDAVLDADVPTVLILTGGQPFVLGNSTLRSNAILHSLLGGEYTNHALVEIITGKVNPSGKLTVSMPQLSAAVPSFYDYLNSDDSPGGDSRLGYHSAWQWPILQHASPMPFGFGLSYTTFDISTPKASYKKGTVSISVTVKNTGSVAGKEVVQVYHRPNTTEGIEFPVRRLVRFEKVDLEAGESKDVSFSIPTDDLGYYVNTKLKVKDGLYNFWAGSSSRVEDLKGVNVTVTL
;
A
#
# COMPACT_ATOMS: atom_id res chain seq x y z
N MET A 1 -30.11 -4.37 9.79
CA MET A 1 -30.29 -3.14 8.99
C MET A 1 -31.53 -3.29 8.14
N VAL A 2 -32.45 -2.34 8.16
CA VAL A 2 -33.69 -2.42 7.38
C VAL A 2 -33.87 -1.13 6.59
N GLY A 3 -34.09 -1.26 5.27
CA GLY A 3 -34.42 -0.17 4.36
C GLY A 3 -33.25 0.36 3.51
N LYS A 4 -33.04 1.67 3.42
CA LYS A 4 -32.08 2.27 2.47
C LYS A 4 -30.63 1.91 2.79
N TRP A 5 -29.90 1.46 1.77
CA TRP A 5 -28.48 1.08 1.86
C TRP A 5 -27.56 1.94 0.98
N HIS A 6 -27.89 2.11 -0.30
CA HIS A 6 -27.24 3.08 -1.20
C HIS A 6 -25.71 2.96 -1.39
N MET A 7 -25.12 1.78 -1.12
CA MET A 7 -23.71 1.47 -1.41
C MET A 7 -23.52 0.61 -2.68
N GLY A 8 -24.61 0.33 -3.41
CA GLY A 8 -24.66 -0.53 -4.58
C GLY A 8 -25.54 -1.77 -4.37
N GLU A 9 -25.94 -2.41 -5.47
CA GLU A 9 -26.85 -3.57 -5.49
C GLU A 9 -26.14 -4.89 -5.85
N GLU A 10 -24.89 -4.80 -6.29
CA GLU A 10 -24.06 -5.96 -6.58
C GLU A 10 -23.72 -6.72 -5.30
N GLN A 11 -23.45 -8.02 -5.42
CA GLN A 11 -23.18 -8.89 -4.26
C GLN A 11 -22.04 -8.37 -3.37
N VAL A 12 -20.98 -7.80 -3.95
CA VAL A 12 -19.85 -7.23 -3.23
C VAL A 12 -20.21 -6.00 -2.39
N ASN A 13 -21.35 -5.38 -2.69
CA ASN A 13 -21.83 -4.18 -2.01
C ASN A 13 -22.91 -4.50 -0.98
N GLN A 14 -23.33 -5.75 -0.76
CA GLN A 14 -24.39 -6.07 0.20
C GLN A 14 -23.99 -5.69 1.65
N PRO A 15 -24.95 -5.43 2.56
CA PRO A 15 -24.63 -5.05 3.95
C PRO A 15 -23.77 -6.11 4.66
N THR A 16 -22.52 -5.76 4.98
CA THR A 16 -21.59 -6.64 5.70
C THR A 16 -21.62 -6.40 7.20
N GLY A 17 -21.48 -7.47 7.99
CA GLY A 17 -21.39 -7.39 9.45
C GLY A 17 -22.71 -7.17 10.21
N PHE A 18 -23.86 -7.31 9.56
CA PHE A 18 -25.19 -7.34 10.18
C PHE A 18 -25.74 -8.77 10.26
N ASP A 19 -26.26 -9.17 11.43
CA ASP A 19 -26.89 -10.49 11.62
C ASP A 19 -28.22 -10.62 10.83
N TYR A 20 -28.84 -9.49 10.50
CA TYR A 20 -30.07 -9.39 9.70
C TYR A 20 -30.03 -8.14 8.84
N TRP A 21 -30.33 -8.28 7.55
CA TRP A 21 -30.58 -7.14 6.68
C TRP A 21 -31.67 -7.40 5.63
N SER A 22 -32.41 -6.34 5.33
CA SER A 22 -33.45 -6.29 4.30
C SER A 22 -33.44 -4.90 3.70
N VAL A 23 -32.87 -4.74 2.51
CA VAL A 23 -32.53 -3.41 1.96
C VAL A 23 -33.19 -3.11 0.63
N LEU A 24 -33.45 -1.84 0.37
CA LEU A 24 -34.09 -1.38 -0.87
C LEU A 24 -33.08 -1.35 -2.04
N PRO A 25 -33.46 -1.78 -3.26
CA PRO A 25 -32.68 -1.49 -4.47
C PRO A 25 -32.71 0.02 -4.77
N GLY A 26 -31.56 0.60 -5.12
CA GLY A 26 -31.41 2.03 -5.40
C GLY A 26 -31.95 2.95 -4.31
N GLN A 27 -33.06 3.63 -4.61
CA GLN A 27 -33.79 4.48 -3.65
C GLN A 27 -35.00 3.76 -3.02
N GLY A 28 -35.43 2.63 -3.58
CA GLY A 28 -36.69 1.95 -3.28
C GLY A 28 -37.92 2.65 -3.87
N GLU A 29 -39.02 1.91 -3.95
CA GLU A 29 -40.34 2.42 -4.35
C GLU A 29 -41.18 2.75 -3.10
N TYR A 30 -42.18 3.64 -3.23
CA TYR A 30 -43.07 3.96 -2.10
C TYR A 30 -44.11 2.88 -1.84
N TRP A 31 -44.60 2.24 -2.90
CA TRP A 31 -45.68 1.26 -2.88
C TRP A 31 -45.17 -0.07 -3.41
N ASP A 32 -45.55 -1.15 -2.72
CA ASP A 32 -45.18 -2.52 -3.05
C ASP A 32 -43.66 -2.71 -3.31
N PRO A 33 -42.77 -2.16 -2.47
CA PRO A 33 -41.33 -2.13 -2.73
C PRO A 33 -40.70 -3.51 -2.83
N GLU A 34 -39.72 -3.62 -3.71
CA GLU A 34 -38.72 -4.68 -3.66
C GLU A 34 -37.75 -4.49 -2.49
N PHE A 35 -37.43 -5.58 -1.81
CA PHE A 35 -36.33 -5.67 -0.86
C PHE A 35 -35.37 -6.76 -1.31
N ILE A 36 -34.08 -6.43 -1.29
CA ILE A 36 -32.99 -7.37 -1.41
C ILE A 36 -32.72 -7.93 0.00
N GLU A 37 -32.75 -9.25 0.11
CA GLU A 37 -32.45 -10.02 1.31
C GLU A 37 -31.45 -11.13 0.95
N HIS A 38 -30.94 -11.84 1.97
CA HIS A 38 -29.93 -12.90 1.80
C HIS A 38 -30.33 -14.04 0.83
N ASP A 39 -31.62 -14.29 0.67
CA ASP A 39 -32.19 -15.36 -0.16
C ASP A 39 -32.74 -14.85 -1.50
N GLY A 40 -32.68 -13.54 -1.77
CA GLY A 40 -33.04 -12.96 -3.05
C GLY A 40 -33.82 -11.65 -2.94
N VAL A 41 -34.51 -11.30 -4.03
CA VAL A 41 -35.35 -10.11 -4.12
C VAL A 41 -36.80 -10.47 -3.85
N HIS A 42 -37.45 -9.75 -2.94
CA HIS A 42 -38.83 -9.97 -2.52
C HIS A 42 -39.66 -8.70 -2.66
N VAL A 43 -40.80 -8.81 -3.33
CA VAL A 43 -41.80 -7.74 -3.38
C VAL A 43 -42.64 -7.80 -2.11
N ASN A 44 -42.70 -6.71 -1.36
CA ASN A 44 -43.45 -6.63 -0.11
C ASN A 44 -44.64 -5.68 -0.30
N PRO A 45 -45.89 -6.18 -0.42
CA PRO A 45 -47.04 -5.33 -0.66
C PRO A 45 -47.30 -4.35 0.48
N GLY A 46 -47.64 -3.10 0.15
CA GLY A 46 -47.94 -2.03 1.12
C GLY A 46 -47.03 -0.81 0.98
N TYR A 47 -47.09 0.08 1.97
CA TYR A 47 -46.32 1.31 1.98
C TYR A 47 -44.94 1.09 2.62
N VAL A 48 -43.87 1.51 1.93
CA VAL A 48 -42.48 1.19 2.28
C VAL A 48 -42.08 1.59 3.70
N THR A 49 -42.58 2.72 4.19
CA THR A 49 -42.25 3.20 5.53
C THR A 49 -42.82 2.29 6.61
N ASP A 50 -44.07 1.86 6.46
CA ASP A 50 -44.73 0.94 7.40
C ASP A 50 -44.01 -0.43 7.38
N ILE A 51 -43.68 -0.96 6.19
CA ILE A 51 -42.96 -2.23 6.04
C ILE A 51 -41.59 -2.21 6.73
N ILE A 52 -40.81 -1.13 6.56
CA ILE A 52 -39.51 -0.96 7.22
C ILE A 52 -39.67 -0.91 8.75
N THR A 53 -40.72 -0.25 9.22
CA THR A 53 -41.04 -0.13 10.65
C THR A 53 -41.38 -1.49 11.24
N ASP A 54 -42.27 -2.24 10.58
CA ASP A 54 -42.69 -3.57 11.02
C ASP A 54 -41.51 -4.55 11.05
N LYS A 55 -40.71 -4.61 9.98
CA LYS A 55 -39.49 -5.45 9.94
C LYS A 55 -38.50 -5.06 11.05
N SER A 56 -38.39 -3.77 11.38
CA SER A 56 -37.52 -3.28 12.47
C SER A 56 -38.05 -3.66 13.86
N LEU A 57 -39.36 -3.51 14.09
CA LEU A 57 -40.03 -3.94 15.31
C LEU A 57 -39.95 -5.45 15.50
N ASP A 58 -40.13 -6.22 14.43
CA ASP A 58 -40.04 -7.67 14.45
C ASP A 58 -38.61 -8.14 14.76
N PHE A 59 -37.60 -7.45 14.25
CA PHE A 59 -36.22 -7.66 14.67
C PHE A 59 -36.05 -7.40 16.18
N ILE A 60 -36.55 -6.27 16.70
CA ILE A 60 -36.46 -6.00 18.15
C ILE A 60 -37.19 -7.10 18.94
N LYS A 61 -38.40 -7.49 18.56
CA LYS A 61 -39.20 -8.52 19.26
C LYS A 61 -38.51 -9.89 19.27
N SER A 62 -37.86 -10.26 18.17
CA SER A 62 -37.24 -11.59 17.96
C SER A 62 -35.77 -11.67 18.36
N ARG A 63 -35.14 -10.53 18.75
CA ARG A 63 -33.73 -10.48 19.12
C ARG A 63 -33.39 -11.42 20.27
N ASP A 64 -32.14 -11.87 20.30
CA ASP A 64 -31.56 -12.52 21.48
C ASP A 64 -31.42 -11.50 22.62
N LYS A 65 -32.32 -11.57 23.59
CA LYS A 65 -32.35 -10.67 24.76
C LYS A 65 -31.12 -10.78 25.67
N SER A 66 -30.27 -11.80 25.50
CA SER A 66 -29.03 -11.96 26.26
C SER A 66 -27.83 -11.18 25.67
N ARG A 67 -27.98 -10.59 24.49
CA ARG A 67 -26.90 -9.91 23.76
C ARG A 67 -27.26 -8.44 23.49
N PRO A 68 -26.26 -7.54 23.40
CA PRO A 68 -26.50 -6.20 22.89
C PRO A 68 -26.88 -6.28 21.40
N PHE A 69 -27.66 -5.31 20.93
CA PHE A 69 -28.08 -5.21 19.53
C PHE A 69 -27.69 -3.86 18.94
N PHE A 70 -27.63 -3.81 17.61
CA PHE A 70 -27.48 -2.58 16.83
C PHE A 70 -28.46 -2.63 15.66
N LEU A 71 -29.36 -1.66 15.59
CA LEU A 71 -30.41 -1.59 14.57
C LEU A 71 -30.27 -0.27 13.81
N MET A 72 -30.19 -0.38 12.49
CA MET A 72 -30.35 0.74 11.57
C MET A 72 -31.72 0.60 10.90
N CYS A 73 -32.65 1.48 11.28
CA CYS A 73 -33.96 1.64 10.63
C CYS A 73 -33.84 2.80 9.64
N HIS A 74 -33.48 2.50 8.40
CA HIS A 74 -33.24 3.49 7.36
C HIS A 74 -34.44 3.56 6.42
N HIS A 75 -35.38 4.46 6.66
CA HIS A 75 -36.51 4.61 5.75
C HIS A 75 -36.06 4.91 4.31
N LYS A 76 -36.93 4.61 3.34
CA LYS A 76 -36.79 5.17 1.99
C LYS A 76 -36.59 6.67 2.15
N ALA A 77 -35.51 7.19 1.57
CA ALA A 77 -35.29 8.62 1.60
C ALA A 77 -36.46 9.31 0.86
N PRO A 78 -37.07 10.35 1.45
CA PRO A 78 -38.18 11.09 0.86
C PRO A 78 -37.68 11.95 -0.30
N HIS A 79 -37.09 11.31 -1.32
CA HIS A 79 -36.80 11.86 -2.62
C HIS A 79 -38.05 11.80 -3.50
N ARG A 80 -38.06 12.68 -4.50
CA ARG A 80 -39.04 12.71 -5.57
C ARG A 80 -39.15 11.36 -6.32
N SER A 81 -40.34 10.99 -6.82
CA SER A 81 -41.63 11.67 -6.66
C SER A 81 -42.25 11.41 -5.27
N TRP A 82 -42.59 12.45 -4.51
CA TRP A 82 -43.16 12.29 -3.17
C TRP A 82 -44.56 11.71 -3.25
N GLU A 83 -44.72 10.45 -2.87
CA GLU A 83 -45.97 9.71 -2.89
C GLU A 83 -46.29 9.31 -1.46
N CYS A 84 -47.23 10.03 -0.84
CA CYS A 84 -47.61 9.76 0.53
C CYS A 84 -48.52 8.54 0.64
N ASP A 85 -48.55 7.94 1.84
CA ASP A 85 -49.55 6.96 2.22
C ASP A 85 -50.98 7.55 2.08
N ASP A 86 -51.94 6.72 1.68
CA ASP A 86 -53.35 7.08 1.57
C ASP A 86 -53.90 7.66 2.87
N LYS A 87 -53.42 7.16 4.03
CA LYS A 87 -53.86 7.65 5.35
C LYS A 87 -53.47 9.12 5.60
N HIS A 88 -52.49 9.66 4.88
CA HIS A 88 -51.99 11.04 5.08
C HIS A 88 -52.46 12.04 4.02
N LYS A 89 -53.17 11.60 2.98
CA LYS A 89 -53.61 12.47 1.86
C LYS A 89 -54.41 13.71 2.29
N HIS A 90 -55.14 13.60 3.40
CA HIS A 90 -56.00 14.66 3.93
C HIS A 90 -55.26 15.69 4.80
N LEU A 91 -53.96 15.51 5.05
CA LEU A 91 -53.15 16.40 5.90
C LEU A 91 -52.54 17.55 5.10
N TYR A 92 -52.07 18.59 5.80
CA TYR A 92 -51.38 19.76 5.23
C TYR A 92 -52.15 20.40 4.05
N THR A 93 -53.46 20.59 4.21
CA THR A 93 -54.31 21.22 3.18
C THR A 93 -54.19 22.74 3.15
N GLU A 94 -53.75 23.33 4.26
CA GLU A 94 -53.49 24.76 4.35
C GLU A 94 -52.23 25.16 3.55
N PRO A 95 -52.16 26.40 3.03
CA PRO A 95 -50.97 26.90 2.37
C PRO A 95 -49.75 26.88 3.29
N VAL A 96 -48.64 26.31 2.80
CA VAL A 96 -47.33 26.32 3.46
C VAL A 96 -46.70 27.71 3.27
N ARG A 97 -46.12 28.28 4.33
CA ARG A 97 -45.44 29.58 4.24
C ARG A 97 -44.29 29.50 3.22
N LEU A 98 -44.24 30.45 2.28
CA LEU A 98 -43.09 30.60 1.38
C LEU A 98 -41.88 31.10 2.18
N PRO A 99 -40.68 30.52 1.98
CA PRO A 99 -39.46 31.07 2.52
C PRO A 99 -39.22 32.50 2.05
N ASP A 100 -38.65 33.34 2.92
CA ASP A 100 -38.36 34.74 2.59
C ASP A 100 -37.34 34.85 1.44
N THR A 101 -36.56 33.79 1.19
CA THR A 101 -35.58 33.65 0.11
C THR A 101 -36.13 32.94 -1.14
N PHE A 102 -37.43 32.63 -1.23
CA PHE A 102 -37.99 31.85 -2.34
C PHE A 102 -37.78 32.49 -3.73
N THR A 103 -37.80 33.82 -3.80
CA THR A 103 -37.62 34.59 -5.05
C THR A 103 -36.23 35.17 -5.20
N ASP A 104 -35.21 34.52 -4.62
CA ASP A 104 -33.83 34.98 -4.69
C ASP A 104 -33.32 35.03 -6.15
N ASP A 105 -32.56 36.09 -6.46
CA ASP A 105 -31.97 36.35 -7.77
C ASP A 105 -30.48 35.97 -7.85
N TYR A 106 -29.89 35.56 -6.73
CA TYR A 106 -28.51 35.10 -6.56
C TYR A 106 -27.43 36.13 -6.91
N LYS A 107 -27.78 37.42 -7.07
CA LYS A 107 -26.84 38.43 -7.60
C LYS A 107 -25.63 38.72 -6.71
N ASN A 108 -25.74 38.40 -5.42
CA ASN A 108 -24.75 38.70 -4.38
C ASN A 108 -23.96 37.45 -3.95
N ARG A 109 -24.03 36.37 -4.74
CA ARG A 109 -23.43 35.06 -4.46
C ARG A 109 -22.61 34.54 -5.62
N ALA A 110 -21.91 33.43 -5.38
CA ALA A 110 -21.21 32.67 -6.39
C ALA A 110 -22.11 32.32 -7.56
N ARG A 111 -21.52 32.32 -8.76
CA ARG A 111 -22.16 31.87 -10.00
C ARG A 111 -22.78 30.49 -9.85
N ALA A 112 -22.18 29.59 -9.07
CA ALA A 112 -22.69 28.26 -8.76
C ALA A 112 -24.15 28.26 -8.31
N ALA A 113 -24.57 29.23 -7.49
CA ALA A 113 -25.96 29.37 -7.04
C ALA A 113 -26.92 29.62 -8.23
N LYS A 114 -26.52 30.48 -9.17
CA LYS A 114 -27.39 30.90 -10.27
C LYS A 114 -27.65 29.81 -11.33
N ILE A 115 -26.72 28.89 -11.50
CA ILE A 115 -26.73 27.93 -12.62
C ILE A 115 -27.34 26.57 -12.26
N ALA A 116 -27.49 26.29 -10.96
CA ALA A 116 -27.98 25.02 -10.48
C ALA A 116 -29.40 24.75 -11.01
N LYS A 117 -29.61 23.55 -11.54
CA LYS A 117 -30.89 23.05 -12.06
C LYS A 117 -31.68 22.31 -10.99
N MET A 118 -31.98 23.02 -9.90
CA MET A 118 -32.73 22.49 -8.76
C MET A 118 -33.75 23.49 -8.22
N ARG A 119 -34.30 24.36 -9.09
CA ARG A 119 -35.28 25.38 -8.69
C ARG A 119 -36.70 24.85 -8.71
N VAL A 120 -37.46 25.13 -7.66
CA VAL A 120 -38.88 24.77 -7.56
C VAL A 120 -39.69 25.34 -8.73
N ALA A 121 -39.39 26.58 -9.13
CA ALA A 121 -40.09 27.26 -10.22
C ALA A 121 -39.80 26.66 -11.61
N GLU A 122 -38.61 26.08 -11.83
CA GLU A 122 -38.10 25.75 -13.17
C GLU A 122 -37.87 24.24 -13.39
N ASP A 123 -37.43 23.51 -12.36
CA ASP A 123 -36.81 22.19 -12.52
C ASP A 123 -37.66 21.01 -12.03
N LEU A 124 -38.81 21.25 -11.38
CA LEU A 124 -39.75 20.21 -10.97
C LEU A 124 -40.50 19.61 -12.17
N THR A 125 -40.73 18.30 -12.11
CA THR A 125 -41.45 17.53 -13.13
C THR A 125 -42.96 17.49 -12.85
N TYR A 126 -43.72 17.05 -13.86
CA TYR A 126 -45.14 16.74 -13.67
C TYR A 126 -45.35 15.67 -12.59
N GLN A 127 -44.49 14.66 -12.57
CA GLN A 127 -44.57 13.53 -11.64
C GLN A 127 -44.25 13.95 -10.21
N ASP A 128 -43.25 14.81 -10.00
CA ASP A 128 -42.88 15.34 -8.68
C ASP A 128 -44.08 15.99 -7.97
N LEU A 129 -44.93 16.67 -8.73
CA LEU A 129 -46.11 17.39 -8.24
C LEU A 129 -47.42 16.60 -8.29
N GLY A 130 -47.39 15.33 -8.73
CA GLY A 130 -48.59 14.51 -8.88
C GLY A 130 -49.54 15.02 -9.98
N LEU A 131 -48.99 15.53 -11.07
CA LEU A 131 -49.72 16.08 -12.20
C LEU A 131 -49.64 15.17 -13.42
N VAL A 132 -50.64 15.27 -14.30
CA VAL A 132 -50.65 14.55 -15.58
C VAL A 132 -49.65 15.21 -16.54
N GLN A 133 -48.69 14.44 -17.06
CA GLN A 133 -47.82 14.86 -18.16
C GLN A 133 -48.57 14.77 -19.50
N PRO A 134 -48.71 15.85 -20.28
CA PRO A 134 -49.29 15.80 -21.62
C PRO A 134 -48.43 15.04 -22.65
N ASP A 135 -49.07 14.49 -23.68
CA ASP A 135 -48.35 13.95 -24.84
C ASP A 135 -47.64 15.07 -25.63
N GLY A 136 -46.35 14.92 -25.89
CA GLY A 136 -45.61 15.83 -26.76
C GLY A 136 -44.09 15.85 -26.57
N GLY A 137 -43.45 16.67 -27.40
CA GLY A 137 -42.02 16.93 -27.40
C GLY A 137 -41.63 18.10 -26.48
N SER A 138 -40.67 18.91 -26.94
CA SER A 138 -40.15 20.09 -26.21
C SER A 138 -41.22 21.09 -25.76
N ARG A 139 -42.35 21.20 -26.48
CA ARG A 139 -43.48 22.07 -26.10
C ARG A 139 -44.12 21.72 -24.75
N VAL A 140 -43.95 20.48 -24.28
CA VAL A 140 -44.47 20.01 -22.99
C VAL A 140 -43.44 20.20 -21.88
N GLY A 141 -42.19 20.54 -22.21
CA GLY A 141 -41.11 20.74 -21.24
C GLY A 141 -39.81 20.06 -21.64
N GLU A 142 -38.71 20.47 -21.02
CA GLU A 142 -37.39 19.85 -21.16
C GLU A 142 -37.45 18.40 -20.64
N ARG A 143 -36.86 17.46 -21.38
CA ARG A 143 -36.77 16.06 -20.95
C ARG A 143 -35.74 15.93 -19.84
N VAL A 144 -36.06 15.19 -18.79
CA VAL A 144 -35.11 14.85 -17.73
C VAL A 144 -34.11 13.81 -18.26
N GLN A 145 -32.81 14.06 -18.10
CA GLN A 145 -31.73 13.18 -18.58
C GLN A 145 -31.13 12.36 -17.43
N GLN A 146 -31.96 11.64 -16.68
CA GLN A 146 -31.51 10.85 -15.52
C GLN A 146 -31.02 9.46 -15.93
N GLU A 147 -31.82 8.70 -16.69
CA GLU A 147 -31.50 7.32 -17.06
C GLU A 147 -31.94 6.98 -18.49
N LYS A 148 -31.32 5.94 -19.07
CA LYS A 148 -31.73 5.41 -20.38
C LYS A 148 -33.18 4.90 -20.29
N GLY A 149 -34.10 5.65 -20.88
CA GLY A 149 -35.52 5.25 -20.98
C GLY A 149 -36.49 6.20 -20.29
N ALA A 150 -36.02 7.11 -19.41
CA ALA A 150 -36.88 8.06 -18.70
C ALA A 150 -37.67 8.95 -19.67
N SER A 151 -39.00 8.99 -19.53
CA SER A 151 -39.91 9.80 -20.37
C SER A 151 -40.39 11.08 -19.68
N GLU A 152 -39.96 11.32 -18.45
CA GLU A 152 -40.35 12.47 -17.63
C GLU A 152 -39.86 13.81 -18.23
N ARG A 153 -40.70 14.83 -18.07
CA ARG A 153 -40.42 16.20 -18.47
C ARG A 153 -40.61 17.16 -17.31
N LYS A 154 -39.77 18.18 -17.27
CA LYS A 154 -39.96 19.35 -16.39
C LYS A 154 -41.24 20.09 -16.78
N ILE A 155 -41.92 20.67 -15.81
CA ILE A 155 -43.05 21.57 -16.11
C ILE A 155 -42.47 22.87 -16.69
N PRO A 156 -42.89 23.32 -17.88
CA PRO A 156 -42.42 24.57 -18.46
C PRO A 156 -42.53 25.75 -17.49
N ALA A 157 -41.56 26.65 -17.53
CA ALA A 157 -41.56 27.91 -16.81
C ALA A 157 -41.56 29.09 -17.80
N PRO A 158 -42.68 29.32 -18.52
CA PRO A 158 -42.76 30.39 -19.51
C PRO A 158 -42.65 31.78 -18.87
N THR A 159 -42.00 32.71 -19.58
CA THR A 159 -41.88 34.12 -19.15
C THR A 159 -42.87 35.06 -19.85
N SER A 160 -43.50 34.62 -20.95
CA SER A 160 -44.54 35.39 -21.65
C SER A 160 -45.91 35.18 -20.99
N VAL A 161 -46.71 36.25 -20.92
CA VAL A 161 -48.06 36.19 -20.33
C VAL A 161 -48.96 35.26 -21.15
N GLU A 162 -48.80 35.25 -22.47
CA GLU A 162 -49.55 34.41 -23.39
C GLU A 162 -49.33 32.92 -23.13
N ASP A 163 -48.07 32.49 -22.96
CA ASP A 163 -47.73 31.08 -22.74
C ASP A 163 -48.12 30.62 -21.33
N ILE A 164 -48.04 31.49 -20.32
CA ILE A 164 -48.51 31.22 -18.95
C ILE A 164 -50.02 30.93 -18.96
N LYS A 165 -50.81 31.78 -19.63
CA LYS A 165 -52.27 31.60 -19.74
C LYS A 165 -52.66 30.37 -20.56
N ALA A 166 -51.82 29.98 -21.51
CA ALA A 166 -52.00 28.77 -22.31
C ALA A 166 -51.66 27.48 -21.52
N LEU A 167 -50.79 27.56 -20.51
CA LEU A 167 -50.41 26.42 -19.68
C LEU A 167 -51.61 25.91 -18.88
N LYS A 168 -51.83 24.60 -18.94
CA LYS A 168 -52.87 23.89 -18.19
C LYS A 168 -52.22 22.74 -17.45
N LEU A 169 -52.33 22.74 -16.12
CA LEU A 169 -51.89 21.62 -15.28
C LEU A 169 -53.12 20.86 -14.78
N ILE A 170 -53.02 19.54 -14.69
CA ILE A 170 -54.13 18.65 -14.33
C ILE A 170 -53.67 17.75 -13.20
N ASP A 171 -54.45 17.71 -12.12
CA ASP A 171 -54.24 16.79 -10.99
C ASP A 171 -54.38 15.33 -11.43
N LYS A 172 -53.46 14.46 -11.01
CA LYS A 172 -53.48 13.03 -11.37
C LYS A 172 -54.57 12.25 -10.61
N GLU A 173 -55.00 12.72 -9.45
CA GLU A 173 -55.93 12.01 -8.56
C GLU A 173 -57.39 12.35 -8.87
N ASP A 174 -57.72 13.64 -8.97
CA ASP A 174 -59.12 14.09 -9.13
C ASP A 174 -59.43 14.78 -10.47
N GLY A 175 -58.41 15.01 -11.30
CA GLY A 175 -58.55 15.67 -12.60
C GLY A 175 -58.78 17.18 -12.53
N THR A 176 -58.60 17.82 -11.38
CA THR A 176 -58.72 19.27 -11.21
C THR A 176 -57.79 20.00 -12.17
N VAL A 177 -58.31 21.04 -12.82
CA VAL A 177 -57.60 21.85 -13.82
C VAL A 177 -57.12 23.15 -13.19
N PHE A 178 -55.81 23.39 -13.24
CA PHE A 178 -55.18 24.62 -12.78
C PHE A 178 -54.75 25.51 -13.94
N ARG A 179 -54.92 26.82 -13.76
CA ARG A 179 -54.56 27.90 -14.70
C ARG A 179 -53.95 29.06 -13.92
N PHE A 180 -53.10 29.83 -14.59
CA PHE A 180 -52.29 30.88 -13.97
C PHE A 180 -52.34 32.15 -14.81
N GLU A 181 -52.30 33.31 -14.17
CA GLU A 181 -52.23 34.62 -14.83
C GLU A 181 -50.80 35.15 -14.87
N THR A 182 -49.97 34.80 -13.88
CA THR A 182 -48.58 35.26 -13.77
C THR A 182 -47.58 34.13 -13.50
N ALA A 183 -46.30 34.38 -13.78
CA ALA A 183 -45.23 33.42 -13.50
C ALA A 183 -45.06 33.19 -11.98
N GLY A 184 -45.30 34.22 -11.17
CA GLY A 184 -45.28 34.13 -9.71
C GLY A 184 -46.33 33.18 -9.17
N GLU A 185 -47.57 33.27 -9.66
CA GLU A 185 -48.65 32.35 -9.29
C GLU A 185 -48.32 30.89 -9.65
N LEU A 186 -47.71 30.65 -10.82
CA LEU A 186 -47.26 29.32 -11.21
C LEU A 186 -46.14 28.79 -10.29
N ALA A 187 -45.16 29.63 -9.95
CA ALA A 187 -44.05 29.25 -9.06
C ALA A 187 -44.55 28.93 -7.65
N GLU A 188 -45.44 29.77 -7.10
CA GLU A 188 -46.09 29.55 -5.80
C GLU A 188 -46.92 28.26 -5.82
N PHE A 189 -47.70 28.02 -6.88
CA PHE A 189 -48.42 26.76 -7.02
C PHE A 189 -47.50 25.53 -7.00
N LYS A 190 -46.39 25.57 -7.75
CA LYS A 190 -45.39 24.49 -7.74
C LYS A 190 -44.84 24.27 -6.33
N PHE A 191 -44.51 25.34 -5.61
CA PHE A 191 -44.05 25.28 -4.23
C PHE A 191 -45.07 24.66 -3.28
N GLN A 192 -46.32 25.15 -3.31
CA GLN A 192 -47.38 24.63 -2.45
C GLN A 192 -47.58 23.13 -2.65
N ARG A 193 -47.67 22.69 -3.92
CA ARG A 193 -47.83 21.26 -4.22
C ARG A 193 -46.64 20.43 -3.79
N TYR A 194 -45.41 20.91 -4.05
CA TYR A 194 -44.19 20.25 -3.61
C TYR A 194 -44.20 20.05 -2.10
N MET A 195 -44.37 21.14 -1.33
CA MET A 195 -44.28 21.09 0.12
C MET A 195 -45.40 20.28 0.77
N GLN A 196 -46.63 20.40 0.28
CA GLN A 196 -47.74 19.59 0.80
C GLN A 196 -47.50 18.09 0.57
N ARG A 197 -47.00 17.70 -0.61
CA ARG A 197 -46.67 16.30 -0.90
C ARG A 197 -45.48 15.80 -0.08
N TYR A 198 -44.44 16.62 0.05
CA TYR A 198 -43.27 16.33 0.89
C TYR A 198 -43.69 16.10 2.35
N LEU A 199 -44.41 17.04 2.96
CA LEU A 199 -44.83 16.96 4.37
C LEU A 199 -45.74 15.75 4.64
N ARG A 200 -46.66 15.42 3.72
CA ARG A 200 -47.47 14.18 3.83
C ARG A 200 -46.62 12.92 3.80
N THR A 201 -45.52 12.92 3.05
CA THR A 201 -44.58 11.79 3.00
C THR A 201 -43.76 11.71 4.29
N ILE A 202 -43.35 12.86 4.84
CA ILE A 202 -42.63 12.96 6.12
C ILE A 202 -43.51 12.52 7.29
N GLN A 203 -44.83 12.78 7.28
CA GLN A 203 -45.73 12.33 8.34
C GLN A 203 -45.67 10.80 8.55
N SER A 204 -45.49 10.00 7.48
CA SER A 204 -45.33 8.56 7.66
C SER A 204 -44.04 8.18 8.39
N ILE A 205 -42.97 8.96 8.24
CA ILE A 205 -41.72 8.78 8.99
C ILE A 205 -41.92 9.19 10.45
N ASP A 206 -42.65 10.28 10.70
CA ASP A 206 -43.00 10.73 12.07
C ASP A 206 -43.83 9.67 12.81
N ASP A 207 -44.88 9.14 12.18
CA ASP A 207 -45.70 8.05 12.73
C ASP A 207 -44.84 6.80 13.03
N SER A 208 -43.91 6.45 12.14
CA SER A 208 -43.00 5.31 12.29
C SER A 208 -42.04 5.47 13.48
N VAL A 209 -41.41 6.64 13.61
CA VAL A 209 -40.54 6.95 14.75
C VAL A 209 -41.35 6.89 16.05
N GLY A 210 -42.56 7.45 16.05
CA GLY A 210 -43.50 7.34 17.16
C GLY A 210 -43.79 5.89 17.55
N GLN A 211 -44.13 5.04 16.58
CA GLN A 211 -44.42 3.63 16.80
C GLN A 211 -43.22 2.86 17.39
N LEU A 212 -42.00 3.11 16.91
CA LEU A 212 -40.78 2.49 17.44
C LEU A 212 -40.51 2.91 18.89
N LEU A 213 -40.65 4.21 19.19
CA LEU A 213 -40.43 4.75 20.53
C LEU A 213 -41.52 4.30 21.51
N ASP A 214 -42.78 4.32 21.10
CA ASP A 214 -43.92 3.86 21.90
C ASP A 214 -43.76 2.37 22.26
N TYR A 215 -43.34 1.54 21.31
CA TYR A 215 -43.04 0.13 21.59
C TYR A 215 -41.90 -0.03 22.61
N MET A 216 -40.80 0.71 22.45
CA MET A 216 -39.69 0.64 23.40
C MET A 216 -40.10 1.10 24.80
N ASP A 217 -40.88 2.18 24.91
CA ASP A 217 -41.27 2.77 26.20
C ASP A 217 -42.39 1.99 26.91
N ALA A 218 -43.38 1.49 26.17
CA ALA A 218 -44.52 0.79 26.74
C ALA A 218 -44.25 -0.70 26.97
N ASP A 219 -43.61 -1.38 26.00
CA ASP A 219 -43.50 -2.85 26.00
C ASP A 219 -42.12 -3.35 26.48
N GLU A 220 -41.06 -2.55 26.37
CA GLU A 220 -39.68 -2.91 26.78
C GLU A 220 -38.97 -1.79 27.58
N PRO A 221 -39.53 -1.26 28.69
CA PRO A 221 -39.01 -0.08 29.39
C PRO A 221 -37.58 -0.24 29.94
N ASP A 222 -37.19 -1.45 30.35
CA ASP A 222 -35.81 -1.74 30.78
C ASP A 222 -34.81 -1.66 29.60
N LEU A 223 -35.27 -2.05 28.39
CA LEU A 223 -34.49 -1.90 27.17
C LEU A 223 -34.36 -0.41 26.82
N ALA A 224 -35.45 0.35 26.91
CA ALA A 224 -35.46 1.78 26.62
C ALA A 224 -34.52 2.57 27.55
N ALA A 225 -34.40 2.19 28.81
CA ALA A 225 -33.45 2.79 29.75
C ALA A 225 -31.98 2.53 29.35
N ASN A 226 -31.70 1.39 28.72
CA ASN A 226 -30.35 0.92 28.39
C ASN A 226 -30.03 0.91 26.88
N THR A 227 -30.78 1.67 26.08
CA THR A 227 -30.55 1.78 24.63
C THR A 227 -30.29 3.23 24.27
N ILE A 228 -29.27 3.45 23.44
CA ILE A 228 -29.03 4.74 22.80
C ILE A 228 -29.89 4.77 21.53
N VAL A 229 -30.84 5.70 21.48
CA VAL A 229 -31.68 5.93 20.30
C VAL A 229 -31.22 7.22 19.62
N ILE A 230 -30.94 7.15 18.33
CA ILE A 230 -30.46 8.28 17.52
C ILE A 230 -31.43 8.48 16.36
N TYR A 231 -31.94 9.70 16.22
CA TYR A 231 -32.65 10.16 15.03
C TYR A 231 -31.77 11.15 14.28
N THR A 232 -31.49 10.84 13.02
CA THR A 232 -30.65 11.67 12.15
C THR A 232 -31.00 11.46 10.67
N SER A 233 -30.45 12.29 9.77
CA SER A 233 -30.61 12.13 8.32
C SER A 233 -29.27 11.80 7.64
N ASP A 234 -29.20 11.86 6.31
CA ASP A 234 -27.95 11.77 5.57
C ASP A 234 -27.28 13.15 5.38
N GLN A 235 -28.09 14.19 5.14
CA GLN A 235 -27.77 15.63 5.11
C GLN A 235 -29.07 16.46 5.26
N GLY A 236 -28.96 17.78 5.38
CA GLY A 236 -30.09 18.71 5.26
C GLY A 236 -30.73 18.72 3.86
N PHE A 237 -31.81 19.48 3.66
CA PHE A 237 -32.52 19.56 2.38
C PHE A 237 -33.19 20.93 2.21
N PHE A 238 -33.07 21.53 1.02
CA PHE A 238 -33.81 22.75 0.69
C PHE A 238 -35.30 22.43 0.49
N LEU A 239 -36.14 23.11 1.24
CA LEU A 239 -37.60 23.01 1.21
C LEU A 239 -38.23 24.18 0.44
N GLY A 240 -37.43 24.90 -0.35
CA GLY A 240 -37.81 26.10 -1.10
C GLY A 240 -37.00 27.32 -0.71
N GLU A 241 -36.16 27.23 0.33
CA GLU A 241 -35.18 28.26 0.63
C GLU A 241 -34.28 28.47 -0.59
N HIS A 242 -34.01 29.75 -0.90
CA HIS A 242 -33.36 30.19 -2.13
C HIS A 242 -34.06 29.76 -3.43
N GLY A 243 -35.33 29.36 -3.36
CA GLY A 243 -36.09 28.80 -4.48
C GLY A 243 -35.66 27.39 -4.87
N TRP A 244 -34.80 26.71 -4.09
CA TRP A 244 -34.28 25.39 -4.40
C TRP A 244 -35.06 24.24 -3.74
N PHE A 245 -34.99 23.08 -4.38
CA PHE A 245 -35.18 21.78 -3.77
C PHE A 245 -33.86 21.00 -3.90
N ASP A 246 -33.63 19.92 -3.15
CA ASP A 246 -32.37 19.13 -3.12
C ASP A 246 -31.31 19.62 -2.09
N LYS A 247 -30.08 19.07 -2.13
CA LYS A 247 -29.09 19.18 -1.04
C LYS A 247 -27.63 19.11 -1.51
N ARG A 248 -27.24 20.03 -2.39
CA ARG A 248 -25.95 19.97 -3.09
C ARG A 248 -24.89 20.95 -2.61
N PHE A 249 -25.27 21.95 -1.83
CA PHE A 249 -24.42 23.08 -1.50
C PHE A 249 -24.14 23.16 0.00
N MET A 250 -23.18 23.99 0.39
CA MET A 250 -22.81 24.19 1.78
C MET A 250 -23.63 25.33 2.46
N TYR A 251 -24.85 25.62 2.01
CA TYR A 251 -25.75 26.56 2.70
C TYR A 251 -26.47 25.85 3.87
N GLU A 252 -26.77 26.57 4.96
CA GLU A 252 -27.19 26.06 6.27
C GLU A 252 -28.34 25.06 6.17
N GLU A 253 -29.34 25.31 5.33
CA GLU A 253 -30.53 24.43 5.22
C GLU A 253 -30.19 23.04 4.68
N SER A 254 -29.16 22.95 3.83
CA SER A 254 -28.68 21.67 3.30
C SER A 254 -27.48 21.12 4.04
N PHE A 255 -26.73 21.98 4.74
CA PHE A 255 -25.49 21.64 5.43
C PHE A 255 -25.75 21.14 6.86
N GLN A 256 -26.80 21.62 7.52
CA GLN A 256 -27.22 21.16 8.84
C GLN A 256 -28.10 19.92 8.74
N MET A 257 -27.94 19.03 9.70
CA MET A 257 -28.70 17.80 9.81
C MET A 257 -29.35 17.71 11.20
N PRO A 258 -30.61 17.24 11.30
CA PRO A 258 -31.18 16.93 12.59
C PRO A 258 -30.36 15.83 13.28
N PHE A 259 -30.00 16.06 14.54
CA PHE A 259 -29.39 15.03 15.38
C PHE A 259 -30.05 15.07 16.76
N LEU A 260 -30.93 14.11 17.00
CA LEU A 260 -31.56 13.89 18.30
C LEU A 260 -31.02 12.58 18.86
N ILE A 261 -30.59 12.61 20.11
CA ILE A 261 -30.08 11.42 20.80
C ILE A 261 -30.72 11.28 22.16
N ARG A 262 -31.17 10.07 22.46
CA ARG A 262 -31.77 9.70 23.74
C ARG A 262 -30.96 8.56 24.34
N TYR A 263 -30.43 8.79 25.53
CA TYR A 263 -29.87 7.74 26.38
C TYR A 263 -30.08 8.11 27.85
N PRO A 264 -31.16 7.63 28.49
CA PRO A 264 -31.59 8.11 29.80
C PRO A 264 -30.54 7.97 30.91
N ASN A 265 -29.62 7.02 30.79
CA ASN A 265 -28.58 6.77 31.79
C ASN A 265 -27.48 7.84 31.85
N GLU A 266 -27.19 8.52 30.74
CA GLU A 266 -26.08 9.49 30.68
C GLU A 266 -26.48 10.88 30.17
N ILE A 267 -27.56 10.99 29.40
CA ILE A 267 -27.96 12.22 28.73
C ILE A 267 -29.16 12.83 29.46
N LYS A 268 -29.00 14.06 29.95
CA LYS A 268 -30.10 14.79 30.59
C LYS A 268 -31.17 15.11 29.55
N SER A 269 -32.42 14.67 29.82
CA SER A 269 -33.57 14.97 28.96
C SER A 269 -33.77 16.48 28.77
N GLY A 270 -34.10 16.88 27.55
CA GLY A 270 -34.29 18.28 27.15
C GLY A 270 -33.01 19.12 27.06
N SER A 271 -31.83 18.49 27.08
CA SER A 271 -30.56 19.19 26.86
C SER A 271 -30.36 19.58 25.40
N VAL A 272 -29.64 20.69 25.18
CA VAL A 272 -29.25 21.19 23.85
C VAL A 272 -27.73 21.38 23.86
N CYS A 273 -27.05 20.82 22.86
CA CYS A 273 -25.62 20.99 22.64
C CYS A 273 -25.43 21.86 21.39
N ASN A 274 -24.69 22.97 21.52
CA ASN A 274 -24.41 23.89 20.42
C ASN A 274 -23.01 23.65 19.81
N ASP A 275 -22.28 22.63 20.28
CA ASP A 275 -20.97 22.28 19.74
C ASP A 275 -21.13 21.63 18.36
N ILE A 276 -20.19 21.93 17.46
CA ILE A 276 -20.20 21.32 16.13
C ILE A 276 -19.81 19.84 16.23
N ILE A 277 -20.64 18.96 15.68
CA ILE A 277 -20.32 17.56 15.44
C ILE A 277 -20.51 17.24 13.95
N CYS A 278 -19.73 16.30 13.42
CA CYS A 278 -19.83 15.83 12.04
C CYS A 278 -20.27 14.36 11.99
N ASN A 279 -20.80 13.92 10.84
CA ASN A 279 -21.17 12.52 10.61
C ASN A 279 -20.01 11.53 10.81
N VAL A 280 -18.76 11.95 10.53
CA VAL A 280 -17.55 11.14 10.79
C VAL A 280 -17.33 10.84 12.28
N ASP A 281 -17.91 11.63 13.19
CA ASP A 281 -17.76 11.44 14.63
C ASP A 281 -18.70 10.34 15.19
N PHE A 282 -19.67 9.86 14.39
CA PHE A 282 -20.70 8.93 14.85
C PHE A 282 -20.10 7.56 15.20
N ALA A 283 -19.28 7.01 14.31
CA ALA A 283 -18.70 5.67 14.47
C ALA A 283 -17.77 5.61 15.69
N THR A 284 -16.92 6.62 15.89
CA THR A 284 -16.02 6.69 17.05
C THR A 284 -16.79 6.81 18.36
N THR A 285 -17.91 7.54 18.36
CA THR A 285 -18.81 7.67 19.52
C THR A 285 -19.53 6.36 19.84
N TRP A 286 -19.98 5.61 18.83
CA TRP A 286 -20.61 4.30 19.05
C TRP A 286 -19.60 3.29 19.62
N LEU A 287 -18.36 3.31 19.14
CA LEU A 287 -17.29 2.46 19.68
C LEU A 287 -16.97 2.81 21.14
N ASP A 288 -16.92 4.09 21.49
CA ASP A 288 -16.75 4.56 22.88
C ASP A 288 -17.88 4.04 23.79
N TYR A 289 -19.15 4.23 23.42
CA TYR A 289 -20.27 3.70 24.20
C TYR A 289 -20.27 2.16 24.29
N ALA A 290 -19.81 1.48 23.24
CA ALA A 290 -19.64 0.02 23.25
C ALA A 290 -18.39 -0.45 24.01
N ASN A 291 -17.57 0.47 24.55
CA ASN A 291 -16.29 0.22 25.19
C ASN A 291 -15.33 -0.58 24.29
N LEU A 292 -15.30 -0.22 23.00
CA LEU A 292 -14.44 -0.80 21.97
C LEU A 292 -13.33 0.18 21.59
N ARG A 293 -12.18 -0.35 21.21
CA ARG A 293 -11.06 0.45 20.71
C ARG A 293 -11.43 1.13 19.39
N VAL A 294 -11.21 2.44 19.31
CA VAL A 294 -11.28 3.19 18.05
C VAL A 294 -10.01 2.92 17.23
N PRO A 295 -10.13 2.41 15.98
CA PRO A 295 -8.96 2.20 15.12
C PRO A 295 -8.28 3.52 14.74
N SER A 296 -6.94 3.51 14.59
CA SER A 296 -6.16 4.72 14.29
C SER A 296 -6.41 5.32 12.90
N TYR A 297 -6.98 4.55 11.97
CA TYR A 297 -7.33 5.01 10.63
C TYR A 297 -8.74 5.61 10.54
N MET A 298 -9.57 5.48 11.59
CA MET A 298 -10.94 5.99 11.59
C MET A 298 -10.95 7.50 11.82
N GLN A 299 -11.58 8.25 10.91
CA GLN A 299 -11.78 9.69 11.07
C GLN A 299 -12.83 9.98 12.16
N GLY A 300 -12.72 11.17 12.78
CA GLY A 300 -13.67 11.66 13.79
C GLY A 300 -13.21 11.47 15.24
N LYS A 301 -13.91 12.11 16.18
CA LYS A 301 -13.68 12.02 17.64
C LYS A 301 -14.97 11.66 18.37
N SER A 302 -14.88 10.91 19.46
CA SER A 302 -16.09 10.61 20.26
C SER A 302 -16.65 11.88 20.90
N PHE A 303 -17.92 12.19 20.62
CA PHE A 303 -18.63 13.33 21.22
C PHE A 303 -19.39 12.95 22.51
N ARG A 304 -19.14 11.77 23.10
CA ARG A 304 -19.77 11.34 24.36
C ARG A 304 -19.64 12.38 25.48
N LYS A 305 -18.48 13.04 25.57
CA LYS A 305 -18.23 14.12 26.56
C LYS A 305 -19.14 15.33 26.34
N LEU A 306 -19.43 15.69 25.08
CA LEU A 306 -20.34 16.80 24.76
C LEU A 306 -21.76 16.51 25.23
N LEU A 307 -22.21 15.27 25.07
CA LEU A 307 -23.52 14.81 25.54
C LEU A 307 -23.67 14.87 27.07
N GLN A 308 -22.55 14.82 27.80
CA GLN A 308 -22.48 14.99 29.25
C GLN A 308 -22.35 16.47 29.67
N GLY A 309 -22.42 17.40 28.73
CA GLY A 309 -22.27 18.85 28.97
C GLY A 309 -20.83 19.29 29.22
N ASN A 310 -19.84 18.52 28.74
CA ASN A 310 -18.42 18.82 28.91
C ASN A 310 -17.71 18.85 27.56
N THR A 311 -17.46 20.04 27.03
CA THR A 311 -16.72 20.27 25.79
C THR A 311 -15.21 20.17 26.05
N PRO A 312 -14.49 19.19 25.49
CA PRO A 312 -13.03 19.13 25.58
C PRO A 312 -12.37 20.38 24.98
N GLU A 313 -11.24 20.80 25.54
CA GLU A 313 -10.51 22.00 25.08
C GLU A 313 -10.04 21.87 23.62
N GLU A 314 -9.70 20.64 23.22
CA GLU A 314 -9.24 20.27 21.88
C GLU A 314 -10.38 19.90 20.90
N TRP A 315 -11.64 20.14 21.26
CA TRP A 315 -12.77 19.85 20.39
C TRP A 315 -12.78 20.80 19.18
N PRO A 316 -12.68 20.27 17.94
CA PRO A 316 -12.63 21.11 16.76
C PRO A 316 -14.03 21.71 16.52
N GLN A 317 -14.23 22.97 16.91
CA GLN A 317 -15.45 23.74 16.68
C GLN A 317 -15.57 24.17 15.20
N ALA A 318 -15.38 23.22 14.29
CA ALA A 318 -15.37 23.44 12.85
C ALA A 318 -15.90 22.20 12.10
N ALA A 319 -16.70 22.44 11.05
CA ALA A 319 -17.16 21.42 10.13
C ALA A 319 -16.54 21.62 8.75
N TYR A 320 -15.83 20.61 8.25
CA TYR A 320 -15.27 20.57 6.91
C TYR A 320 -16.25 19.90 5.94
N HIS A 321 -16.40 20.46 4.74
CA HIS A 321 -17.27 19.95 3.69
C HIS A 321 -16.53 19.86 2.36
N ARG A 322 -16.74 18.77 1.61
CA ARG A 322 -16.30 18.65 0.22
C ARG A 322 -17.34 17.97 -0.65
N TYR A 323 -17.64 18.62 -1.76
CA TYR A 323 -18.48 18.11 -2.84
C TYR A 323 -17.65 17.91 -4.11
N TRP A 324 -17.69 16.70 -4.66
CA TRP A 324 -16.80 16.24 -5.74
C TRP A 324 -17.43 16.27 -7.13
N MET A 325 -18.76 16.22 -7.22
CA MET A 325 -19.46 15.88 -8.46
C MET A 325 -19.76 17.15 -9.27
N HIS A 326 -18.76 17.59 -10.04
CA HIS A 326 -18.85 18.81 -10.85
C HIS A 326 -19.81 18.69 -12.03
N ASN A 327 -20.75 19.64 -12.15
CA ASN A 327 -21.66 19.80 -13.29
C ASN A 327 -22.37 18.48 -13.66
N ASP A 328 -23.06 17.87 -12.69
CA ASP A 328 -23.78 16.62 -12.91
C ASP A 328 -25.00 16.77 -13.83
N ILE A 329 -25.54 15.65 -14.33
CA ILE A 329 -26.55 15.69 -15.44
C ILE A 329 -27.92 16.12 -14.96
N ILE A 330 -28.14 16.05 -13.67
CA ILE A 330 -29.44 16.22 -13.05
C ILE A 330 -29.52 17.64 -12.49
N HIS A 331 -28.57 18.02 -11.63
CA HIS A 331 -28.64 19.24 -10.83
C HIS A 331 -27.72 20.34 -11.34
N HIS A 332 -26.74 20.04 -12.20
CA HIS A 332 -25.73 21.01 -12.64
C HIS A 332 -25.03 21.70 -11.44
N ALA A 333 -24.84 20.99 -10.32
CA ALA A 333 -24.18 21.53 -9.14
C ALA A 333 -22.66 21.61 -9.35
N TYR A 334 -22.02 22.69 -8.89
CA TYR A 334 -20.58 22.86 -9.03
C TYR A 334 -19.81 22.31 -7.85
N ALA A 335 -18.64 21.76 -8.15
CA ALA A 335 -17.78 21.14 -7.16
C ALA A 335 -17.10 22.20 -6.29
N HIS A 336 -17.12 21.97 -4.98
CA HIS A 336 -16.65 22.93 -3.98
C HIS A 336 -16.17 22.23 -2.71
N TYR A 337 -15.41 22.95 -1.90
CA TYR A 337 -15.14 22.56 -0.51
C TYR A 337 -15.14 23.80 0.36
N GLY A 338 -15.30 23.62 1.67
CA GLY A 338 -15.36 24.74 2.59
C GLY A 338 -15.25 24.31 4.04
N ILE A 339 -15.21 25.32 4.92
CA ILE A 339 -15.21 25.14 6.36
C ILE A 339 -16.19 26.10 7.03
N ARG A 340 -16.87 25.62 8.06
CA ARG A 340 -17.78 26.42 8.91
C ARG A 340 -17.31 26.33 10.35
N ASP A 341 -17.04 27.48 10.97
CA ASP A 341 -16.83 27.61 12.42
C ASP A 341 -18.11 28.11 13.11
N GLN A 342 -18.10 28.40 14.41
CA GLN A 342 -19.29 28.83 15.16
C GLN A 342 -20.06 30.05 14.59
N ARG A 343 -19.48 30.85 13.69
CA ARG A 343 -20.12 32.05 13.14
C ARG A 343 -19.97 32.21 11.64
N TYR A 344 -18.80 31.87 11.10
CA TYR A 344 -18.41 32.14 9.73
C TYR A 344 -18.40 30.87 8.91
N LYS A 345 -18.64 31.04 7.60
CA LYS A 345 -18.57 29.96 6.63
C LYS A 345 -17.84 30.40 5.38
N LEU A 346 -16.81 29.64 5.02
CA LEU A 346 -15.95 29.90 3.87
C LEU A 346 -16.08 28.75 2.86
N ILE A 347 -16.42 29.08 1.61
CA ILE A 347 -16.63 28.12 0.52
C ILE A 347 -15.73 28.48 -0.64
N TYR A 348 -15.04 27.48 -1.20
CA TYR A 348 -14.29 27.60 -2.44
C TYR A 348 -14.92 26.75 -3.54
N TRP A 349 -15.40 27.41 -4.59
CA TRP A 349 -15.95 26.79 -5.79
C TRP A 349 -14.81 26.55 -6.78
N TYR A 350 -14.34 25.31 -6.85
CA TYR A 350 -13.18 24.95 -7.67
C TYR A 350 -13.56 24.51 -9.09
N ASN A 351 -14.81 24.09 -9.29
CA ASN A 351 -15.42 23.82 -10.60
C ASN A 351 -14.62 22.87 -11.50
N GLU A 352 -13.92 21.87 -10.93
CA GLU A 352 -13.15 20.90 -11.71
C GLU A 352 -13.73 19.49 -11.58
N THR A 353 -13.64 18.69 -12.66
CA THR A 353 -14.14 17.32 -12.67
C THR A 353 -13.32 16.36 -11.83
N LEU A 354 -12.02 16.61 -11.70
CA LEU A 354 -11.03 15.75 -11.03
C LEU A 354 -11.10 14.26 -11.45
N GLY A 355 -11.60 13.97 -12.66
CA GLY A 355 -11.78 12.60 -13.15
C GLY A 355 -12.89 11.80 -12.44
N ILE A 356 -13.72 12.43 -11.62
CA ILE A 356 -14.79 11.76 -10.85
C ILE A 356 -15.90 11.27 -11.79
N LYS A 357 -16.27 9.98 -11.66
CA LYS A 357 -17.35 9.37 -12.44
C LYS A 357 -18.67 10.12 -12.19
N GLY A 358 -19.30 10.60 -13.26
CA GLY A 358 -20.54 11.38 -13.21
C GLY A 358 -20.34 12.90 -13.23
N ALA A 359 -19.11 13.38 -12.99
CA ALA A 359 -18.75 14.78 -13.20
C ALA A 359 -18.58 15.08 -14.70
N ARG A 360 -18.92 16.30 -15.13
CA ARG A 360 -18.73 16.78 -16.51
C ARG A 360 -17.96 18.09 -16.56
N PRO A 361 -17.27 18.37 -17.67
CA PRO A 361 -16.61 19.66 -17.83
C PRO A 361 -17.59 20.83 -17.91
N GLY A 362 -17.14 22.03 -17.56
CA GLY A 362 -17.87 23.30 -17.68
C GLY A 362 -17.49 24.33 -16.59
N ASP A 363 -17.26 25.59 -16.94
CA ASP A 363 -16.94 26.70 -16.02
C ASP A 363 -15.71 26.47 -15.09
N GLU A 364 -14.75 25.63 -15.50
CA GLU A 364 -13.48 25.41 -14.80
C GLU A 364 -12.67 26.70 -14.61
N ASP A 365 -12.85 27.67 -15.51
CA ASP A 365 -12.17 28.98 -15.49
C ASP A 365 -12.81 29.97 -14.49
N HIS A 366 -13.97 29.63 -13.91
CA HIS A 366 -14.76 30.52 -13.04
C HIS A 366 -14.72 30.12 -11.57
N LYS A 367 -13.50 29.99 -11.03
CA LYS A 367 -13.30 29.69 -9.60
C LYS A 367 -13.55 30.91 -8.74
N GLU A 368 -14.22 30.72 -7.62
CA GLU A 368 -14.63 31.83 -6.76
C GLU A 368 -14.72 31.42 -5.29
N TRP A 369 -14.61 32.41 -4.42
CA TRP A 369 -14.74 32.26 -2.97
C TRP A 369 -16.01 32.91 -2.48
N GLU A 370 -16.64 32.28 -1.49
CA GLU A 370 -17.70 32.88 -0.68
C GLU A 370 -17.32 32.88 0.80
N LEU A 371 -17.58 33.98 1.48
CA LEU A 371 -17.57 34.07 2.94
C LEU A 371 -18.93 34.60 3.38
N PHE A 372 -19.54 33.94 4.35
CA PHE A 372 -20.76 34.39 5.02
C PHE A 372 -20.51 34.63 6.51
N ASP A 373 -21.04 35.75 7.04
CA ASP A 373 -21.18 36.01 8.48
C ASP A 373 -22.57 35.57 8.90
N CYS A 374 -22.70 34.32 9.35
CA CYS A 374 -24.00 33.69 9.61
C CYS A 374 -24.75 34.32 10.81
N GLU A 375 -24.13 35.21 11.59
CA GLU A 375 -24.84 36.01 12.60
C GLU A 375 -25.52 37.25 11.99
N LYS A 376 -24.83 37.94 11.07
CA LYS A 376 -25.37 39.16 10.41
C LYS A 376 -26.26 38.84 9.21
N ASP A 377 -25.93 37.77 8.51
CA ASP A 377 -26.61 37.27 7.33
C ASP A 377 -26.96 35.78 7.52
N PRO A 378 -27.92 35.48 8.41
CA PRO A 378 -28.31 34.09 8.71
C PRO A 378 -28.95 33.36 7.53
N LEU A 379 -29.30 34.08 6.47
CA LEU A 379 -29.86 33.54 5.23
C LEU A 379 -28.80 33.46 4.12
N GLU A 380 -27.54 33.81 4.40
CA GLU A 380 -26.42 33.66 3.46
C GLU A 380 -26.69 34.26 2.07
N LEU A 381 -27.25 35.47 2.04
CA LEU A 381 -27.58 36.19 0.82
C LEU A 381 -26.43 37.03 0.28
N PHE A 382 -25.43 37.36 1.12
CA PHE A 382 -24.37 38.31 0.81
C PHE A 382 -22.99 37.70 1.01
N ASN A 383 -22.29 37.44 -0.10
CA ASN A 383 -20.89 37.05 -0.06
C ASN A 383 -20.01 38.25 0.34
N VAL A 384 -19.50 38.22 1.57
CA VAL A 384 -18.64 39.27 2.14
C VAL A 384 -17.14 39.02 1.96
N TYR A 385 -16.74 38.00 1.19
CA TYR A 385 -15.32 37.61 1.03
C TYR A 385 -14.40 38.77 0.60
N ASN A 386 -14.90 39.66 -0.26
CA ASN A 386 -14.14 40.81 -0.78
C ASN A 386 -14.31 42.10 0.05
N GLU A 387 -15.09 42.07 1.12
CA GLU A 387 -15.33 43.25 1.96
C GLU A 387 -14.17 43.46 2.94
N GLY A 388 -13.63 44.69 2.96
CA GLY A 388 -12.42 45.00 3.72
C GLY A 388 -12.51 44.75 5.23
N GLU A 389 -13.70 44.84 5.82
CA GLU A 389 -13.92 44.60 7.25
C GLU A 389 -13.78 43.12 7.66
N TYR A 390 -13.94 42.18 6.71
CA TYR A 390 -13.83 40.73 6.95
C TYR A 390 -12.47 40.15 6.58
N LYS A 391 -11.48 40.97 6.22
CA LYS A 391 -10.17 40.48 5.75
C LYS A 391 -9.48 39.56 6.77
N ASP A 392 -9.55 39.89 8.05
CA ASP A 392 -8.96 39.06 9.11
C ASP A 392 -9.75 37.77 9.34
N VAL A 393 -11.07 37.81 9.13
CA VAL A 393 -11.95 36.63 9.16
C VAL A 393 -11.62 35.70 7.99
N VAL A 394 -11.50 36.22 6.76
CA VAL A 394 -11.09 35.43 5.59
C VAL A 394 -9.76 34.72 5.87
N LYS A 395 -8.78 35.44 6.43
CA LYS A 395 -7.49 34.87 6.78
C LYS A 395 -7.61 33.75 7.82
N HIS A 396 -8.39 33.97 8.88
CA HIS A 396 -8.62 32.97 9.92
C HIS A 396 -9.30 31.72 9.36
N MET A 397 -10.40 31.89 8.63
CA MET A 397 -11.18 30.81 8.03
C MET A 397 -10.40 30.03 6.98
N THR A 398 -9.55 30.70 6.20
CA THR A 398 -8.66 30.03 5.24
C THR A 398 -7.63 29.17 5.97
N ALA A 399 -7.01 29.69 7.04
CA ALA A 399 -6.06 28.92 7.83
C ALA A 399 -6.72 27.71 8.53
N LEU A 400 -7.95 27.89 9.01
CA LEU A 400 -8.74 26.81 9.59
C LEU A 400 -9.06 25.73 8.54
N LEU A 401 -9.46 26.13 7.34
CA LEU A 401 -9.72 25.25 6.20
C LEU A 401 -8.47 24.45 5.83
N GLU A 402 -7.34 25.13 5.61
CA GLU A 402 -6.07 24.50 5.24
C GLU A 402 -5.57 23.54 6.33
N SER A 403 -5.63 23.96 7.60
CA SER A 403 -5.26 23.10 8.74
C SER A 403 -6.11 21.83 8.78
N LYS A 404 -7.42 21.96 8.54
CA LYS A 404 -8.32 20.81 8.57
C LYS A 404 -8.11 19.88 7.38
N MET A 405 -7.88 20.43 6.20
CA MET A 405 -7.54 19.64 5.00
C MET A 405 -6.24 18.85 5.21
N VAL A 406 -5.20 19.48 5.76
CA VAL A 406 -3.94 18.80 6.11
C VAL A 406 -4.16 17.69 7.14
N GLU A 407 -4.93 17.96 8.20
CA GLU A 407 -5.25 16.98 9.26
C GLU A 407 -5.89 15.70 8.68
N ILE A 408 -6.80 15.85 7.71
CA ILE A 408 -7.55 14.73 7.14
C ILE A 408 -6.93 14.17 5.85
N GLY A 409 -5.76 14.66 5.44
CA GLY A 409 -5.05 14.21 4.24
C GLY A 409 -5.65 14.69 2.91
N ASP A 410 -6.39 15.80 2.91
CA ASP A 410 -6.98 16.38 1.71
C ASP A 410 -6.15 17.55 1.14
N GLU A 411 -6.13 17.70 -0.19
CA GLU A 411 -5.27 18.67 -0.90
C GLU A 411 -6.05 19.89 -1.40
N PRO A 412 -5.60 21.14 -1.11
CA PRO A 412 -6.27 22.36 -1.55
C PRO A 412 -6.03 22.67 -3.03
N LEU A 413 -7.11 22.94 -3.77
CA LEU A 413 -7.07 23.29 -5.20
C LEU A 413 -6.78 24.78 -5.45
N ILE A 414 -6.90 25.62 -4.42
CA ILE A 414 -6.60 27.07 -4.42
C ILE A 414 -5.13 27.33 -4.79
N ALA A 415 -4.23 26.44 -4.37
CA ALA A 415 -2.79 26.57 -4.57
C ALA A 415 -2.37 26.53 -6.05
N ALA A 416 -3.21 26.00 -6.94
CA ALA A 416 -2.92 25.96 -8.37
C ALA A 416 -3.16 27.32 -9.09
N ALA A 417 -3.99 28.21 -8.55
CA ALA A 417 -4.36 29.47 -9.20
C ALA A 417 -3.71 30.72 -8.56
N LEU A 418 -3.51 30.75 -7.23
CA LEU A 418 -2.90 31.89 -6.53
C LEU A 418 -1.36 31.93 -6.64
N ALA A 419 -0.71 30.81 -6.94
CA ALA A 419 0.72 30.76 -7.28
C ALA A 419 1.07 31.55 -8.56
N ALA A 420 0.07 31.91 -9.39
CA ALA A 420 0.27 32.68 -10.61
C ALA A 420 0.23 34.21 -10.42
N CYS A 421 -0.27 34.74 -9.29
CA CYS A 421 -0.57 36.18 -9.18
C CYS A 421 0.03 36.93 -7.98
N GLN A 422 0.57 36.26 -6.94
CA GLN A 422 1.04 36.92 -5.70
C GLN A 422 2.51 36.67 -5.31
N LEU A 423 3.37 36.19 -6.22
CA LEU A 423 4.82 36.13 -6.00
C LEU A 423 5.49 37.48 -6.30
N GLY A 424 5.04 38.49 -5.57
CA GLY A 424 5.74 39.72 -5.27
C GLY A 424 5.81 39.87 -3.74
N ALA A 425 6.80 39.21 -3.13
CA ALA A 425 7.26 39.35 -1.74
C ALA A 425 6.48 38.62 -0.61
N ALA A 426 6.95 37.39 -0.33
CA ALA A 426 7.06 36.66 0.96
C ALA A 426 5.75 36.28 1.72
N SER A 427 5.44 35.00 2.03
CA SER A 427 6.17 33.72 2.03
C SER A 427 5.40 32.66 1.23
N ALA A 428 6.05 32.08 0.23
CA ALA A 428 5.45 31.20 -0.78
C ALA A 428 5.15 29.79 -0.25
N ALA A 429 3.90 29.32 -0.36
CA ALA A 429 3.67 27.88 -0.47
C ALA A 429 4.44 27.38 -1.70
N LYS A 430 5.41 26.48 -1.52
CA LYS A 430 6.19 25.91 -2.63
C LYS A 430 5.21 25.24 -3.60
N SER A 431 5.18 25.68 -4.86
CA SER A 431 4.52 24.96 -5.95
C SER A 431 4.88 23.47 -5.91
N THR A 432 3.92 22.57 -6.16
CA THR A 432 4.14 21.13 -6.04
C THR A 432 5.25 20.65 -6.98
N PRO A 433 5.94 19.52 -6.69
CA PRO A 433 6.98 18.98 -7.55
C PRO A 433 6.58 18.87 -9.03
N ARG A 434 5.37 18.38 -9.30
CA ARG A 434 4.84 18.22 -10.66
C ARG A 434 4.55 19.57 -11.33
N GLN A 435 4.08 20.58 -10.60
CA GLN A 435 3.88 21.93 -11.13
C GLN A 435 5.21 22.59 -11.52
N ARG A 436 6.24 22.46 -10.66
CA ARG A 436 7.61 22.93 -10.94
C ARG A 436 8.19 22.23 -12.16
N ALA A 437 8.04 20.91 -12.23
CA ALA A 437 8.45 20.10 -13.38
C ALA A 437 7.78 20.55 -14.67
N LYS A 438 6.46 20.76 -14.68
CA LYS A 438 5.70 21.22 -15.85
C LYS A 438 6.11 22.63 -16.29
N ALA A 439 6.40 23.53 -15.35
CA ALA A 439 6.90 24.87 -15.66
C ALA A 439 8.30 24.83 -16.29
N LEU A 440 9.17 23.94 -15.82
CA LEU A 440 10.50 23.74 -16.36
C LEU A 440 10.49 23.06 -17.74
N LEU A 441 9.67 22.02 -17.90
CA LEU A 441 9.54 21.25 -19.13
C LEU A 441 9.21 22.13 -20.35
N LYS A 442 8.40 23.18 -20.17
CA LYS A 442 8.04 24.15 -21.23
C LYS A 442 9.23 24.94 -21.77
N LYS A 443 10.33 25.01 -21.00
CA LYS A 443 11.55 25.74 -21.37
C LYS A 443 12.58 24.85 -22.07
N LEU A 444 12.45 23.52 -21.93
CA LEU A 444 13.41 22.57 -22.45
C LEU A 444 13.21 22.32 -23.94
N THR A 445 14.32 22.26 -24.66
CA THR A 445 14.38 21.70 -26.02
C THR A 445 14.07 20.21 -26.00
N TYR A 446 13.76 19.63 -27.16
CA TYR A 446 13.47 18.21 -27.27
C TYR A 446 14.67 17.34 -26.88
N GLU A 447 15.88 17.77 -27.26
CA GLU A 447 17.15 17.15 -26.92
C GLU A 447 17.42 17.20 -25.41
N GLU A 448 17.14 18.32 -24.75
CA GLU A 448 17.27 18.44 -23.29
C GLU A 448 16.29 17.52 -22.54
N LYS A 449 15.07 17.31 -23.08
CA LYS A 449 14.11 16.36 -22.51
C LYS A 449 14.62 14.92 -22.62
N ILE A 450 15.13 14.51 -23.79
CA ILE A 450 15.77 13.20 -23.98
C ILE A 450 16.99 13.06 -23.06
N ALA A 451 17.76 14.11 -22.86
CA ALA A 451 18.92 14.08 -21.98
C ALA A 451 18.56 13.75 -20.52
N GLN A 452 17.34 14.07 -20.07
CA GLN A 452 16.88 13.66 -18.74
C GLN A 452 16.56 12.16 -18.63
N MET A 453 16.33 11.46 -19.74
CA MET A 453 15.88 10.05 -19.79
C MET A 453 17.03 9.04 -19.64
N GLY A 454 18.20 9.46 -19.18
CA GLY A 454 19.35 8.60 -18.89
C GLY A 454 20.47 9.37 -18.20
N GLY A 455 21.60 8.69 -17.94
CA GLY A 455 22.71 9.33 -17.23
C GLY A 455 24.02 8.55 -17.18
N ILE A 456 24.90 9.01 -16.29
CA ILE A 456 26.32 8.61 -16.21
C ILE A 456 26.53 7.79 -14.94
N ARG A 457 26.20 6.49 -14.97
CA ARG A 457 26.30 5.62 -13.78
C ARG A 457 27.74 5.36 -13.33
N ARG A 458 28.69 5.32 -14.27
CA ARG A 458 30.13 5.12 -14.02
C ARG A 458 30.89 6.43 -14.21
N LEU A 459 30.71 7.36 -13.28
CA LEU A 459 31.37 8.68 -13.33
C LEU A 459 32.87 8.58 -13.07
N LEU A 460 33.27 7.71 -12.14
CA LEU A 460 34.66 7.54 -11.73
C LEU A 460 35.21 6.20 -12.22
N LYS A 461 36.54 6.13 -12.34
CA LYS A 461 37.36 4.92 -12.44
C LYS A 461 37.81 4.51 -11.04
N SER A 462 38.43 3.33 -10.93
CA SER A 462 39.08 2.90 -9.69
C SER A 462 40.13 3.92 -9.26
N GLY A 463 40.18 4.21 -7.95
CA GLY A 463 41.05 5.25 -7.39
C GLY A 463 40.44 6.66 -7.39
N GLY A 464 39.13 6.78 -7.64
CA GLY A 464 38.40 8.04 -7.54
C GLY A 464 38.62 9.03 -8.70
N ILE A 465 39.23 8.59 -9.79
CA ILE A 465 39.57 9.44 -10.94
C ILE A 465 38.34 9.60 -11.85
N VAL A 466 38.01 10.82 -12.27
CA VAL A 466 36.89 11.08 -13.20
C VAL A 466 37.15 10.40 -14.55
N ASP A 467 36.17 9.68 -15.08
CA ASP A 467 36.20 9.15 -16.45
C ASP A 467 35.78 10.25 -17.43
N GLU A 468 36.70 11.16 -17.76
CA GLU A 468 36.43 12.32 -18.62
C GLU A 468 35.85 11.92 -19.99
N ASP A 469 36.35 10.83 -20.59
CA ASP A 469 35.85 10.35 -21.88
C ASP A 469 34.38 9.94 -21.79
N ASN A 470 34.03 9.15 -20.75
CA ASN A 470 32.66 8.73 -20.52
C ASN A 470 31.75 9.92 -20.16
N TYR A 471 32.24 10.84 -19.32
CA TYR A 471 31.51 12.03 -18.92
C TYR A 471 31.22 12.94 -20.12
N ASN A 472 32.25 13.34 -20.87
CA ASN A 472 32.13 14.27 -21.99
C ASN A 472 31.27 13.69 -23.12
N THR A 473 31.37 12.37 -23.37
CA THR A 473 30.60 11.69 -24.42
C THR A 473 29.10 11.63 -24.07
N ARG A 474 28.76 11.34 -22.81
CA ARG A 474 27.36 11.14 -22.39
C ARG A 474 26.65 12.41 -21.97
N TYR A 475 27.35 13.35 -21.37
CA TYR A 475 26.76 14.57 -20.79
C TYR A 475 25.80 15.32 -21.71
N GLN A 476 26.11 15.37 -23.01
CA GLN A 476 25.30 16.09 -24.00
C GLN A 476 23.94 15.44 -24.28
N THR A 477 23.82 14.13 -24.10
CA THR A 477 22.63 13.36 -24.49
C THR A 477 22.01 12.56 -23.33
N GLN A 478 22.68 12.53 -22.17
CA GLN A 478 22.31 11.74 -21.00
C GLN A 478 22.85 12.43 -19.73
N ASN A 479 22.07 13.37 -19.20
CA ASN A 479 22.40 14.14 -18.01
C ASN A 479 21.28 14.21 -16.95
N GLY A 480 20.36 13.25 -16.97
CA GLY A 480 19.35 13.08 -15.93
C GLY A 480 19.98 12.73 -14.58
N ASN A 481 20.90 11.77 -14.56
CA ASN A 481 21.46 11.23 -13.32
C ASN A 481 22.97 10.94 -13.40
N ILE A 482 23.59 10.75 -12.23
CA ILE A 482 24.97 10.25 -12.09
C ILE A 482 25.03 9.12 -11.07
N GLY A 483 26.05 8.27 -11.16
CA GLY A 483 26.45 7.33 -10.11
C GLY A 483 27.96 7.39 -9.88
N PHE A 484 28.47 6.77 -8.83
CA PHE A 484 29.89 6.87 -8.48
C PHE A 484 30.82 6.02 -9.35
N GLY A 485 30.34 4.90 -9.92
CA GLY A 485 31.19 3.95 -10.65
C GLY A 485 31.67 2.79 -9.76
N PRO A 486 32.95 2.37 -9.85
CA PRO A 486 33.48 1.22 -9.13
C PRO A 486 33.26 1.29 -7.63
N MET A 487 32.89 0.17 -7.03
CA MET A 487 32.46 0.10 -5.63
C MET A 487 33.60 0.38 -4.63
N TYR A 488 34.86 0.17 -5.01
CA TYR A 488 36.02 0.29 -4.12
C TYR A 488 36.53 1.71 -3.91
N ASN A 489 35.95 2.69 -4.61
CA ASN A 489 36.21 4.08 -4.29
C ASN A 489 35.69 4.37 -2.87
N TRP A 490 36.43 5.17 -2.09
CA TRP A 490 36.01 5.50 -0.73
C TRP A 490 35.13 6.75 -0.76
N ALA A 491 33.95 6.69 -0.13
CA ALA A 491 32.93 7.72 -0.25
C ALA A 491 33.43 9.11 0.15
N LEU A 492 34.16 9.22 1.27
CA LEU A 492 34.74 10.49 1.74
C LEU A 492 35.83 11.03 0.81
N ASP A 493 36.59 10.15 0.15
CA ASP A 493 37.68 10.56 -0.74
C ASP A 493 37.14 11.15 -2.05
N VAL A 494 36.04 10.60 -2.55
CA VAL A 494 35.47 11.01 -3.85
C VAL A 494 34.40 12.09 -3.75
N LEU A 495 33.81 12.29 -2.56
CA LEU A 495 32.74 13.27 -2.35
C LEU A 495 33.11 14.69 -2.85
N PRO A 496 34.32 15.23 -2.60
CA PRO A 496 34.69 16.55 -3.10
C PRO A 496 34.70 16.64 -4.63
N THR A 497 35.26 15.63 -5.30
CA THR A 497 35.32 15.55 -6.77
C THR A 497 33.92 15.44 -7.37
N VAL A 498 33.04 14.62 -6.78
CA VAL A 498 31.66 14.45 -7.27
C VAL A 498 30.84 15.73 -7.04
N ASN A 499 31.01 16.40 -5.90
CA ASN A 499 30.38 17.69 -5.65
C ASN A 499 30.85 18.77 -6.63
N GLU A 500 32.15 18.84 -6.93
CA GLU A 500 32.67 19.75 -7.95
C GLU A 500 31.98 19.54 -9.31
N ILE A 501 31.75 18.28 -9.70
CA ILE A 501 31.03 17.94 -10.94
C ILE A 501 29.56 18.38 -10.88
N ARG A 502 28.85 18.10 -9.77
CA ARG A 502 27.45 18.55 -9.56
C ARG A 502 27.36 20.07 -9.61
N GLU A 503 28.26 20.78 -8.92
CA GLU A 503 28.32 22.24 -8.94
C GLU A 503 28.61 22.79 -10.34
N ASN A 504 29.60 22.23 -11.04
CA ASN A 504 29.95 22.66 -12.39
C ASN A 504 28.80 22.43 -13.36
N GLN A 505 28.06 21.34 -13.21
CA GLN A 505 26.88 21.04 -14.02
C GLN A 505 25.74 22.05 -13.77
N ILE A 506 25.46 22.39 -12.50
CA ILE A 506 24.50 23.43 -12.15
C ILE A 506 24.99 24.78 -12.68
N LYS A 507 26.24 25.17 -12.42
CA LYS A 507 26.81 26.46 -12.85
C LYS A 507 26.82 26.64 -14.37
N ASN A 508 27.08 25.57 -15.13
CA ASN A 508 27.25 25.66 -16.59
C ASN A 508 25.99 25.29 -17.40
N SER A 509 24.97 24.64 -16.82
CA SER A 509 23.74 24.34 -17.56
C SER A 509 22.81 25.55 -17.68
N THR A 510 22.11 25.68 -18.80
CA THR A 510 21.17 26.79 -19.09
C THR A 510 20.04 26.87 -18.07
N HIS A 511 19.46 25.71 -17.74
CA HIS A 511 18.26 25.60 -16.92
C HIS A 511 18.52 25.15 -15.48
N LYS A 512 19.79 25.02 -15.08
CA LYS A 512 20.21 24.68 -13.71
C LYS A 512 19.57 23.38 -13.19
N ILE A 513 19.32 22.41 -14.08
CA ILE A 513 18.76 21.11 -13.69
C ILE A 513 19.87 20.32 -13.01
N PRO A 514 19.79 19.95 -11.73
CA PRO A 514 20.82 19.17 -11.08
C PRO A 514 20.81 17.72 -11.59
N PHE A 515 21.96 17.07 -11.56
CA PHE A 515 22.00 15.62 -11.57
C PHE A 515 21.30 15.08 -10.32
N ILE A 516 20.49 14.04 -10.49
CA ILE A 516 20.13 13.19 -9.35
C ILE A 516 21.15 12.06 -9.22
N THR A 517 21.65 11.81 -8.01
CA THR A 517 22.60 10.72 -7.80
C THR A 517 21.82 9.44 -7.54
N ILE A 518 22.13 8.40 -8.32
CA ILE A 518 21.50 7.10 -8.27
C ILE A 518 22.51 5.99 -7.97
N THR A 519 22.18 5.08 -7.05
CA THR A 519 23.02 3.94 -6.64
C THR A 519 22.16 2.71 -6.31
N ASP A 520 22.77 1.54 -6.20
CA ASP A 520 22.13 0.40 -5.52
C ASP A 520 22.21 0.57 -4.00
N SER A 521 21.35 -0.15 -3.27
CA SER A 521 21.22 -0.02 -1.83
C SER A 521 20.73 -1.32 -1.16
N VAL A 522 21.20 -2.48 -1.65
CA VAL A 522 20.76 -3.81 -1.19
C VAL A 522 21.10 -4.04 0.28
N ASN A 523 22.30 -3.68 0.73
CA ASN A 523 22.78 -3.92 2.09
C ASN A 523 23.70 -2.82 2.64
N GLY A 524 23.55 -1.61 2.12
CA GLY A 524 24.39 -0.46 2.45
C GLY A 524 24.65 0.42 1.24
N LEU A 525 25.74 1.20 1.31
CA LEU A 525 26.21 2.00 0.18
C LEU A 525 26.80 1.10 -0.92
N PHE A 526 26.44 1.39 -2.18
CA PHE A 526 27.11 0.80 -3.36
C PHE A 526 28.45 1.51 -3.69
N ILE A 527 29.17 1.90 -2.65
CA ILE A 527 30.51 2.49 -2.64
C ILE A 527 31.13 2.29 -1.25
N SER A 528 32.45 2.15 -1.15
CA SER A 528 33.12 1.84 0.13
C SER A 528 33.09 3.01 1.12
N GLY A 529 33.19 2.72 2.41
CA GLY A 529 33.30 3.72 3.48
C GLY A 529 32.06 3.86 4.37
N GLY A 530 30.94 3.23 4.00
CA GLY A 530 29.75 3.10 4.84
C GLY A 530 29.75 1.85 5.73
N THR A 531 28.66 1.68 6.47
CA THR A 531 28.36 0.45 7.23
C THR A 531 27.84 -0.62 6.27
N VAL A 532 28.31 -1.86 6.40
CA VAL A 532 27.82 -2.99 5.59
C VAL A 532 26.92 -3.87 6.43
N PHE A 533 25.63 -3.79 6.15
CA PHE A 533 24.58 -4.53 6.84
C PHE A 533 24.44 -5.94 6.26
N PRO A 534 23.72 -6.85 6.94
CA PRO A 534 23.33 -8.13 6.34
C PRO A 534 22.59 -7.93 5.02
N SER A 535 22.73 -8.88 4.08
CA SER A 535 21.94 -8.87 2.84
C SER A 535 20.44 -8.95 3.13
N ASN A 536 19.59 -8.63 2.15
CA ASN A 536 18.13 -8.77 2.30
C ASN A 536 17.71 -10.18 2.75
N LEU A 537 18.40 -11.23 2.30
CA LEU A 537 18.11 -12.61 2.69
C LEU A 537 18.45 -12.86 4.17
N ALA A 538 19.59 -12.34 4.62
CA ALA A 538 19.99 -12.42 6.02
C ALA A 538 19.11 -11.53 6.92
N MET A 539 18.70 -10.36 6.44
CA MET A 539 17.79 -9.46 7.15
C MET A 539 16.39 -10.05 7.29
N SER A 540 15.84 -10.63 6.22
CA SER A 540 14.54 -11.31 6.28
C SER A 540 14.56 -12.52 7.20
N SER A 541 15.71 -13.21 7.32
CA SER A 541 15.88 -14.31 8.29
C SER A 541 15.75 -13.87 9.75
N THR A 542 15.81 -12.57 10.04
CA THR A 542 15.51 -12.06 11.39
C THR A 542 14.02 -12.14 11.72
N PHE A 543 13.12 -12.10 10.73
CA PHE A 543 11.66 -11.89 10.89
C PHE A 543 11.33 -10.70 11.81
N ASN A 544 12.18 -9.66 11.79
CA ASN A 544 12.09 -8.50 12.68
C ASN A 544 11.99 -7.21 11.85
N ILE A 545 10.75 -6.79 11.58
CA ILE A 545 10.44 -5.59 10.79
C ILE A 545 10.98 -4.31 11.46
N ASP A 546 10.92 -4.22 12.79
CA ASP A 546 11.41 -3.06 13.54
C ASP A 546 12.94 -2.91 13.46
N LEU A 547 13.68 -4.02 13.50
CA LEU A 547 15.12 -4.01 13.28
C LEU A 547 15.46 -3.69 11.83
N PHE A 548 14.68 -4.19 10.87
CA PHE A 548 14.86 -3.89 9.45
C PHE A 548 14.57 -2.41 9.13
N GLU A 549 13.59 -1.80 9.78
CA GLU A 549 13.33 -0.35 9.72
C GLU A 549 14.56 0.45 10.18
N GLN A 550 15.16 0.08 11.32
CA GLN A 550 16.38 0.72 11.83
C GLN A 550 17.57 0.58 10.86
N VAL A 551 17.75 -0.61 10.27
CA VAL A 551 18.78 -0.85 9.25
C VAL A 551 18.52 0.03 8.02
N THR A 552 17.29 0.04 7.51
CA THR A 552 16.92 0.84 6.33
C THR A 552 17.10 2.33 6.58
N GLN A 553 16.76 2.81 7.78
CA GLN A 553 16.99 4.18 8.21
C GLN A 553 18.49 4.53 8.23
N ALA A 554 19.33 3.67 8.80
CA ALA A 554 20.78 3.89 8.82
C ALA A 554 21.35 3.95 7.40
N ILE A 555 20.93 3.04 6.51
CA ILE A 555 21.31 3.06 5.09
C ILE A 555 20.88 4.37 4.43
N ARG A 556 19.62 4.82 4.61
CA ARG A 556 19.10 6.08 4.08
C ARG A 556 19.95 7.28 4.52
N GLU A 557 20.31 7.34 5.79
CA GLU A 557 21.10 8.43 6.36
C GLU A 557 22.53 8.46 5.78
N GLU A 558 23.16 7.29 5.62
CA GLU A 558 24.46 7.21 4.96
C GLU A 558 24.39 7.61 3.48
N GLN A 559 23.35 7.21 2.74
CA GLN A 559 23.12 7.58 1.33
C GLN A 559 22.97 9.10 1.18
N LEU A 560 22.12 9.73 2.00
CA LEU A 560 21.93 11.18 2.01
C LEU A 560 23.23 11.94 2.30
N SER A 561 24.05 11.43 3.22
CA SER A 561 25.29 12.09 3.64
C SER A 561 26.32 12.24 2.52
N ILE A 562 26.18 11.47 1.42
CA ILE A 562 27.03 11.55 0.23
C ILE A 562 26.27 12.04 -1.02
N GLY A 563 25.05 12.53 -0.82
CA GLY A 563 24.20 13.14 -1.85
C GLY A 563 23.55 12.13 -2.79
N VAL A 564 23.22 10.93 -2.30
CA VAL A 564 22.35 9.97 -2.99
C VAL A 564 20.90 10.26 -2.63
N ASN A 565 20.06 10.42 -3.67
CA ASN A 565 18.65 10.76 -3.51
C ASN A 565 17.72 9.81 -4.27
N TRP A 566 18.27 8.79 -4.93
CA TRP A 566 17.51 7.76 -5.64
C TRP A 566 18.25 6.42 -5.54
N VAL A 567 17.58 5.39 -5.04
CA VAL A 567 18.16 4.04 -4.94
C VAL A 567 17.45 3.02 -5.82
N LEU A 568 18.22 2.06 -6.33
CA LEU A 568 17.78 0.93 -7.13
C LEU A 568 17.38 -0.26 -6.24
N SER A 569 16.47 -0.03 -5.29
CA SER A 569 16.06 -1.01 -4.27
C SER A 569 14.67 -0.64 -3.74
N PRO A 570 13.90 -1.62 -3.20
CA PRO A 570 14.29 -3.02 -2.96
C PRO A 570 13.94 -3.98 -4.13
N PRO A 571 14.62 -5.15 -4.23
CA PRO A 571 14.15 -6.25 -5.05
C PRO A 571 12.95 -6.97 -4.37
N LEU A 572 11.95 -7.33 -5.17
CA LEU A 572 10.70 -7.98 -4.77
C LEU A 572 10.49 -9.33 -5.47
N ASP A 573 11.51 -9.81 -6.18
CA ASP A 573 11.50 -11.13 -6.82
C ASP A 573 11.39 -12.23 -5.76
N ILE A 574 10.67 -13.32 -6.05
CA ILE A 574 10.48 -14.47 -5.13
C ILE A 574 11.55 -15.54 -5.39
N GLY A 575 12.19 -16.03 -4.33
CA GLY A 575 13.29 -16.99 -4.36
C GLY A 575 12.93 -18.46 -4.60
N TRP A 576 12.02 -18.78 -5.52
CA TRP A 576 11.57 -20.15 -5.79
C TRP A 576 12.52 -21.00 -6.64
N GLU A 577 13.39 -20.37 -7.42
CA GLU A 577 14.44 -21.05 -8.17
C GLU A 577 15.75 -20.98 -7.38
N PRO A 578 16.06 -21.97 -6.52
CA PRO A 578 17.21 -21.93 -5.62
C PRO A 578 18.56 -21.90 -6.34
N ARG A 579 18.61 -22.28 -7.63
CA ARG A 579 19.84 -22.21 -8.43
C ARG A 579 20.16 -20.81 -8.91
N TYR A 580 19.23 -19.86 -8.73
CA TYR A 580 19.43 -18.50 -9.17
C TYR A 580 20.48 -17.80 -8.30
N GLY A 581 21.56 -17.29 -8.90
CA GLY A 581 22.63 -16.66 -8.14
C GLY A 581 22.18 -15.43 -7.33
N ARG A 582 21.07 -14.76 -7.68
CA ARG A 582 20.64 -13.55 -6.96
C ARG A 582 19.81 -13.81 -5.71
N ILE A 583 19.60 -15.06 -5.27
CA ILE A 583 18.81 -15.37 -4.06
C ILE A 583 19.30 -14.57 -2.84
N GLY A 584 20.62 -14.41 -2.69
CA GLY A 584 21.21 -13.61 -1.61
C GLY A 584 20.80 -12.12 -1.59
N GLU A 585 20.28 -11.60 -2.69
CA GLU A 585 19.79 -10.22 -2.83
C GLU A 585 18.29 -10.08 -2.49
N LEU A 586 17.55 -11.18 -2.43
CA LEU A 586 16.10 -11.23 -2.23
C LEU A 586 15.75 -11.37 -0.74
N PHE A 587 14.45 -11.29 -0.41
CA PHE A 587 13.95 -11.53 0.95
C PHE A 587 13.50 -12.98 1.22
N GLY A 588 13.58 -13.87 0.22
CA GLY A 588 13.26 -15.29 0.37
C GLY A 588 12.17 -15.78 -0.59
N GLU A 589 11.56 -16.90 -0.23
CA GLU A 589 10.61 -17.65 -1.07
C GLU A 589 9.13 -17.36 -0.78
N ASP A 590 8.81 -16.57 0.24
CA ASP A 590 7.43 -16.30 0.65
C ASP A 590 6.94 -14.91 0.22
N ALA A 591 5.81 -14.87 -0.50
CA ALA A 591 5.26 -13.64 -1.04
C ALA A 591 4.83 -12.62 0.04
N TYR A 592 4.31 -13.09 1.18
CA TYR A 592 3.89 -12.19 2.27
C TYR A 592 5.10 -11.55 2.94
N LEU A 593 6.10 -12.35 3.32
CA LEU A 593 7.36 -11.90 3.90
C LEU A 593 8.08 -10.90 2.98
N VAL A 594 8.24 -11.23 1.69
CA VAL A 594 8.86 -10.34 0.70
C VAL A 594 8.07 -9.03 0.59
N GLY A 595 6.73 -9.10 0.61
CA GLY A 595 5.86 -7.93 0.59
C GLY A 595 6.03 -7.02 1.81
N GLU A 596 6.05 -7.58 3.03
CA GLU A 596 6.21 -6.79 4.26
C GLU A 596 7.58 -6.09 4.35
N PHE A 597 8.67 -6.80 4.04
CA PHE A 597 10.00 -6.20 4.00
C PHE A 597 10.11 -5.18 2.86
N GLY A 598 9.55 -5.48 1.68
CA GLY A 598 9.51 -4.57 0.54
C GLY A 598 8.78 -3.25 0.85
N HIS A 599 7.58 -3.35 1.43
CA HIS A 599 6.77 -2.21 1.87
C HIS A 599 7.54 -1.36 2.89
N LYS A 600 8.06 -1.99 3.95
CA LYS A 600 8.80 -1.28 5.00
C LYS A 600 10.04 -0.59 4.45
N TYR A 601 10.77 -1.22 3.52
CA TYR A 601 11.93 -0.59 2.91
C TYR A 601 11.54 0.72 2.19
N VAL A 602 10.49 0.69 1.36
CA VAL A 602 10.03 1.87 0.61
C VAL A 602 9.54 2.96 1.55
N GLU A 603 8.69 2.61 2.53
CA GLU A 603 8.17 3.54 3.53
C GLU A 603 9.31 4.27 4.26
N THR A 604 10.25 3.51 4.81
CA THR A 604 11.36 4.08 5.58
C THR A 604 12.32 4.88 4.71
N MET A 605 12.74 4.35 3.56
CA MET A 605 13.72 5.01 2.69
C MET A 605 13.18 6.31 2.08
N GLN A 606 11.90 6.33 1.65
CA GLN A 606 11.25 7.49 1.05
C GLN A 606 10.69 8.50 2.06
N GLY A 607 10.72 8.20 3.36
CA GLY A 607 10.17 9.08 4.41
C GLY A 607 10.54 10.56 4.19
N LYS A 608 9.62 11.46 4.50
CA LYS A 608 9.78 12.89 4.18
C LYS A 608 10.72 13.61 5.15
N ASP A 609 11.41 14.63 4.66
CA ASP A 609 12.14 15.61 5.48
C ASP A 609 11.19 16.70 6.04
N ASP A 610 11.73 17.61 6.86
CA ASP A 610 10.94 18.70 7.47
C ASP A 610 10.38 19.68 6.44
N ALA A 611 10.93 19.71 5.22
CA ALA A 611 10.45 20.51 4.11
C ALA A 611 9.42 19.76 3.23
N GLY A 612 9.07 18.53 3.61
CA GLY A 612 8.12 17.67 2.89
C GLY A 612 8.70 16.96 1.66
N ASN A 613 10.00 17.05 1.41
CA ASN A 613 10.64 16.34 0.31
C ASN A 613 10.83 14.86 0.69
N VAL A 614 10.72 13.97 -0.29
CA VAL A 614 11.14 12.58 -0.17
C VAL A 614 12.64 12.52 0.04
N LYS A 615 13.11 11.90 1.13
CA LYS A 615 14.54 11.82 1.43
C LYS A 615 15.32 11.09 0.32
N VAL A 616 14.94 9.86 0.03
CA VAL A 616 15.57 9.04 -1.02
C VAL A 616 14.48 8.29 -1.79
N ALA A 617 14.34 8.55 -3.09
CA ALA A 617 13.41 7.85 -3.95
C ALA A 617 13.77 6.36 -4.07
N CYS A 618 12.77 5.47 -4.04
CA CYS A 618 12.97 4.03 -4.21
C CYS A 618 12.63 3.56 -5.63
N THR A 619 13.29 2.48 -6.04
CA THR A 619 13.00 1.77 -7.28
C THR A 619 12.71 0.31 -6.95
N ILE A 620 11.43 -0.07 -6.89
CA ILE A 620 11.06 -1.47 -6.73
C ILE A 620 11.43 -2.26 -7.99
N LYS A 621 11.98 -3.48 -7.84
CA LYS A 621 12.54 -4.25 -8.96
C LYS A 621 12.44 -5.78 -8.74
N HIS A 622 12.53 -6.64 -9.74
CA HIS A 622 12.57 -6.32 -11.18
C HIS A 622 11.22 -6.72 -11.78
N PHE A 623 10.40 -5.74 -12.16
CA PHE A 623 9.02 -5.98 -12.58
C PHE A 623 8.94 -6.66 -13.97
N VAL A 624 8.32 -7.82 -14.12
CA VAL A 624 8.23 -8.88 -13.10
C VAL A 624 9.28 -9.94 -13.40
N TYR A 625 9.86 -10.52 -12.36
CA TYR A 625 10.92 -11.52 -12.41
C TYR A 625 10.94 -12.29 -11.09
N GLY A 626 11.36 -13.55 -11.11
CA GLY A 626 11.35 -14.40 -9.92
C GLY A 626 11.51 -15.87 -10.24
N GLU A 627 10.98 -16.32 -11.38
CA GLU A 627 11.11 -17.71 -11.81
C GLU A 627 11.97 -17.80 -13.07
N THR A 628 13.28 -17.70 -12.87
CA THR A 628 14.21 -17.78 -13.99
C THR A 628 14.43 -19.22 -14.43
N ARG A 629 14.36 -19.50 -15.73
CA ARG A 629 14.47 -20.87 -16.24
C ARG A 629 15.84 -21.47 -15.94
N GLY A 630 15.85 -22.53 -15.12
CA GLY A 630 17.04 -23.29 -14.77
C GLY A 630 18.05 -22.53 -13.90
N GLY A 631 17.61 -21.47 -13.21
CA GLY A 631 18.51 -20.61 -12.42
C GLY A 631 19.33 -19.61 -13.23
N VAL A 632 19.21 -19.60 -14.56
CA VAL A 632 20.04 -18.79 -15.46
C VAL A 632 19.66 -17.31 -15.38
N ASN A 633 20.59 -16.43 -15.00
CA ASN A 633 20.31 -14.99 -14.93
C ASN A 633 19.78 -14.43 -16.27
N ALA A 634 18.74 -13.59 -16.21
CA ALA A 634 18.03 -12.98 -17.34
C ALA A 634 17.28 -13.96 -18.27
N ALA A 635 17.17 -15.24 -17.92
CA ALA A 635 16.44 -16.19 -18.75
C ALA A 635 14.93 -15.89 -18.78
N SER A 636 14.26 -16.44 -19.80
CA SER A 636 12.81 -16.37 -19.95
C SER A 636 12.08 -16.96 -18.74
N GLN A 637 10.92 -16.42 -18.42
CA GLN A 637 9.97 -17.02 -17.49
C GLN A 637 8.65 -17.36 -18.19
N TYR A 638 7.99 -18.40 -17.71
CA TYR A 638 6.64 -18.80 -18.13
C TYR A 638 5.67 -18.58 -16.98
N GLY A 639 4.41 -18.30 -17.30
CA GLY A 639 3.39 -18.15 -16.29
C GLY A 639 2.15 -17.47 -16.86
N GLY A 640 0.98 -18.02 -16.55
CA GLY A 640 -0.29 -17.33 -16.82
C GLY A 640 -0.53 -16.22 -15.80
N LEU A 641 -1.51 -15.36 -16.06
CA LEU A 641 -1.86 -14.26 -15.15
C LEU A 641 -2.23 -14.73 -13.74
N ASN A 642 -2.78 -15.94 -13.58
CA ASN A 642 -3.10 -16.49 -12.27
C ASN A 642 -1.84 -16.74 -11.42
N HIS A 643 -0.80 -17.30 -12.02
CA HIS A 643 0.52 -17.50 -11.40
C HIS A 643 1.13 -16.15 -11.04
N ILE A 644 1.23 -15.27 -12.03
CA ILE A 644 1.83 -13.94 -11.87
C ILE A 644 1.12 -13.14 -10.75
N PHE A 645 -0.21 -13.13 -10.67
CA PHE A 645 -0.94 -12.39 -9.63
C PHE A 645 -0.89 -13.03 -8.24
N ASN A 646 -1.03 -14.35 -8.15
CA ASN A 646 -1.08 -15.00 -6.84
C ASN A 646 0.27 -15.09 -6.16
N ASP A 647 1.33 -14.97 -6.94
CA ASP A 647 2.68 -15.28 -6.51
C ASP A 647 3.55 -14.05 -6.71
N GLN A 648 4.00 -13.81 -7.95
CA GLN A 648 5.03 -12.80 -8.24
C GLN A 648 4.59 -11.36 -7.97
N LEU A 649 3.31 -11.01 -8.14
CA LEU A 649 2.81 -9.64 -7.97
C LEU A 649 2.37 -9.31 -6.55
N ARG A 650 2.16 -10.29 -5.66
CA ARG A 650 1.76 -10.02 -4.28
C ARG A 650 2.73 -9.10 -3.54
N PRO A 651 4.05 -9.31 -3.62
CA PRO A 651 5.00 -8.37 -3.01
C PRO A 651 4.89 -6.96 -3.59
N TYR A 652 4.65 -6.83 -4.90
CA TYR A 652 4.48 -5.52 -5.55
C TYR A 652 3.20 -4.83 -5.09
N ILE A 653 2.08 -5.54 -5.00
CA ILE A 653 0.81 -4.99 -4.49
C ILE A 653 1.01 -4.40 -3.09
N ARG A 654 1.69 -5.14 -2.20
CA ARG A 654 1.98 -4.67 -0.84
C ARG A 654 2.97 -3.50 -0.82
N ALA A 655 4.02 -3.53 -1.65
CA ALA A 655 5.00 -2.45 -1.73
C ALA A 655 4.42 -1.16 -2.34
N LEU A 656 3.42 -1.26 -3.22
CA LEU A 656 2.75 -0.11 -3.84
C LEU A 656 1.98 0.74 -2.82
N GLU A 657 1.54 0.17 -1.70
CA GLU A 657 0.90 0.92 -0.60
C GLU A 657 1.84 1.97 0.04
N ALA A 658 3.15 1.87 -0.19
CA ALA A 658 4.14 2.85 0.27
C ALA A 658 4.51 3.89 -0.82
N ASP A 659 3.76 3.94 -1.93
CA ASP A 659 3.91 4.88 -3.05
C ASP A 659 5.36 5.01 -3.58
N PRO A 660 6.00 3.93 -4.04
CA PRO A 660 7.35 3.99 -4.59
C PRO A 660 7.42 4.94 -5.79
N LEU A 661 8.42 5.83 -5.81
CA LEU A 661 8.56 6.84 -6.88
C LEU A 661 9.07 6.28 -8.21
N ALA A 662 9.66 5.09 -8.21
CA ALA A 662 10.16 4.44 -9.41
C ALA A 662 10.02 2.91 -9.37
N LEU A 663 10.06 2.31 -10.55
CA LEU A 663 10.05 0.86 -10.77
C LEU A 663 10.97 0.50 -11.92
N MET A 664 11.71 -0.59 -11.77
CA MET A 664 12.60 -1.13 -12.80
C MET A 664 12.01 -2.40 -13.39
N VAL A 665 11.89 -2.46 -14.72
CA VAL A 665 11.46 -3.68 -15.41
C VAL A 665 12.60 -4.68 -15.52
N SER A 666 12.29 -5.97 -15.56
CA SER A 666 13.30 -7.03 -15.62
C SER A 666 13.97 -7.22 -16.99
N TYR A 667 15.06 -7.97 -16.99
CA TYR A 667 15.69 -8.46 -18.22
C TYR A 667 14.87 -9.49 -18.99
N ALA A 668 14.02 -10.22 -18.27
CA ALA A 668 13.43 -11.45 -18.76
C ALA A 668 12.36 -11.19 -19.82
N THR A 669 12.09 -12.23 -20.59
CA THR A 669 10.84 -12.32 -21.36
C THR A 669 9.76 -12.96 -20.49
N VAL A 670 8.61 -12.30 -20.34
CA VAL A 670 7.40 -12.87 -19.74
C VAL A 670 6.50 -13.32 -20.87
N ASP A 671 6.18 -14.62 -20.90
CA ASP A 671 5.40 -15.24 -21.98
C ASP A 671 5.96 -14.87 -23.38
N LEU A 672 7.29 -15.04 -23.52
CA LEU A 672 8.06 -14.76 -24.74
C LEU A 672 8.18 -13.28 -25.15
N VAL A 673 7.65 -12.32 -24.38
CA VAL A 673 7.76 -10.88 -24.64
C VAL A 673 8.78 -10.23 -23.69
N PRO A 674 9.87 -9.62 -24.17
CA PRO A 674 10.83 -8.91 -23.31
C PRO A 674 10.14 -7.81 -22.50
N MET A 675 10.41 -7.75 -21.20
CA MET A 675 9.75 -6.77 -20.31
C MET A 675 10.04 -5.31 -20.71
N SER A 676 11.17 -5.02 -21.35
CA SER A 676 11.46 -3.68 -21.88
C SER A 676 10.50 -3.19 -22.98
N MET A 677 9.71 -4.09 -23.59
CA MET A 677 8.71 -3.75 -24.62
C MET A 677 7.32 -4.32 -24.31
N ASN A 678 7.11 -4.87 -23.12
CA ASN A 678 5.88 -5.59 -22.79
C ASN A 678 4.77 -4.59 -22.40
N GLU A 679 4.13 -3.99 -23.40
CA GLU A 679 3.06 -2.99 -23.23
C GLU A 679 1.90 -3.53 -22.38
N TYR A 680 1.51 -4.80 -22.53
CA TYR A 680 0.42 -5.38 -21.75
C TYR A 680 0.76 -5.41 -20.24
N MET A 681 1.94 -5.93 -19.89
CA MET A 681 2.34 -5.98 -18.47
C MET A 681 2.59 -4.58 -17.90
N ILE A 682 3.09 -3.64 -18.69
CA ILE A 682 3.39 -2.29 -18.22
C ILE A 682 2.14 -1.40 -18.15
N GLN A 683 1.37 -1.32 -19.23
CA GLN A 683 0.22 -0.40 -19.31
C GLN A 683 -1.03 -1.02 -18.69
N GLU A 684 -1.42 -2.22 -19.09
CA GLU A 684 -2.69 -2.81 -18.63
C GLU A 684 -2.60 -3.35 -17.21
N ILE A 685 -1.50 -4.04 -16.88
CA ILE A 685 -1.32 -4.62 -15.54
C ILE A 685 -0.77 -3.57 -14.56
N LEU A 686 0.44 -3.05 -14.78
CA LEU A 686 1.10 -2.18 -13.81
C LEU A 686 0.44 -0.79 -13.67
N ARG A 687 0.22 -0.05 -14.76
CA ARG A 687 -0.46 1.26 -14.70
C ARG A 687 -1.96 1.09 -14.46
N GLY A 688 -2.62 0.24 -15.26
CA GLY A 688 -4.07 0.11 -15.28
C GLY A 688 -4.67 -0.60 -14.06
N LYS A 689 -4.21 -1.81 -13.74
CA LYS A 689 -4.77 -2.61 -12.63
C LYS A 689 -4.12 -2.32 -11.29
N LEU A 690 -2.80 -2.13 -11.25
CA LEU A 690 -2.07 -1.91 -10.00
C LEU A 690 -1.94 -0.41 -9.64
N GLY A 691 -2.25 0.50 -10.56
CA GLY A 691 -2.30 1.95 -10.27
C GLY A 691 -0.94 2.61 -10.03
N PHE A 692 0.16 2.03 -10.52
CA PHE A 692 1.48 2.63 -10.33
C PHE A 692 1.62 3.90 -11.17
N ASP A 693 1.98 5.04 -10.57
CA ASP A 693 2.11 6.35 -11.25
C ASP A 693 3.56 6.91 -11.29
N GLY A 694 4.52 6.19 -10.72
CA GLY A 694 5.94 6.60 -10.67
C GLY A 694 6.71 6.47 -11.99
N VAL A 695 8.03 6.67 -11.95
CA VAL A 695 8.93 6.54 -13.11
C VAL A 695 9.17 5.06 -13.43
N ILE A 696 8.98 4.64 -14.69
CA ILE A 696 9.35 3.29 -15.13
C ILE A 696 10.71 3.34 -15.84
N MET A 697 11.66 2.56 -15.37
CA MET A 697 13.00 2.47 -15.96
C MET A 697 13.31 1.07 -16.49
N SER A 698 14.25 1.02 -17.42
CA SER A 698 14.88 -0.22 -17.88
C SER A 698 15.83 -0.77 -16.82
N ASP A 699 16.09 -2.08 -16.84
CA ASP A 699 17.33 -2.61 -16.25
C ASP A 699 18.54 -2.29 -17.15
N ALA A 700 19.77 -2.41 -16.62
CA ALA A 700 21.02 -2.03 -17.26
C ALA A 700 21.23 -2.76 -18.60
N GLY A 701 21.13 -2.03 -19.71
CA GLY A 701 21.31 -2.58 -21.06
C GLY A 701 20.13 -3.38 -21.61
N SER A 702 19.03 -3.53 -20.87
CA SER A 702 17.87 -4.34 -21.28
C SER A 702 17.22 -3.86 -22.59
N ILE A 703 17.15 -2.53 -22.82
CA ILE A 703 16.67 -1.97 -24.09
C ILE A 703 17.59 -2.38 -25.26
N SER A 704 18.91 -2.32 -25.05
CA SER A 704 19.87 -2.70 -26.09
C SER A 704 19.78 -4.19 -26.46
N ASN A 705 19.43 -5.04 -25.48
CA ASN A 705 19.26 -6.48 -25.65
C ASN A 705 18.11 -6.83 -26.58
N MET A 706 17.13 -5.94 -26.77
CA MET A 706 16.07 -6.12 -27.77
C MET A 706 16.62 -6.27 -29.20
N TYR A 707 17.71 -5.56 -29.51
CA TYR A 707 18.39 -5.64 -30.79
C TYR A 707 19.54 -6.66 -30.78
N THR A 708 20.32 -6.71 -29.70
CA THR A 708 21.55 -7.53 -29.66
C THR A 708 21.29 -8.99 -29.31
N GLN A 709 20.28 -9.28 -28.48
CA GLN A 709 20.02 -10.62 -27.92
C GLN A 709 18.69 -11.21 -28.39
N SER A 710 17.55 -10.61 -28.01
CA SER A 710 16.22 -11.20 -28.29
C SER A 710 15.76 -11.03 -29.74
N LYS A 711 16.40 -10.12 -30.49
CA LYS A 711 16.15 -9.87 -31.92
C LYS A 711 14.71 -9.47 -32.25
N VAL A 712 14.04 -8.80 -31.31
CA VAL A 712 12.69 -8.23 -31.48
C VAL A 712 12.72 -6.82 -32.07
N ALA A 713 13.86 -6.13 -31.97
CA ALA A 713 14.11 -4.86 -32.62
C ALA A 713 15.07 -5.02 -33.81
N THR A 714 14.86 -4.23 -34.86
CA THR A 714 15.65 -4.21 -36.09
C THR A 714 16.87 -3.30 -36.03
N SER A 715 16.90 -2.38 -35.06
CA SER A 715 18.01 -1.46 -34.79
C SER A 715 17.91 -0.90 -33.36
N TYR A 716 18.94 -0.17 -32.89
CA TYR A 716 18.85 0.56 -31.63
C TYR A 716 17.74 1.62 -31.63
N ALA A 717 17.51 2.32 -32.75
CA ALA A 717 16.44 3.31 -32.85
C ALA A 717 15.04 2.67 -32.72
N ASP A 718 14.87 1.49 -33.32
CA ASP A 718 13.64 0.69 -33.20
C ASP A 718 13.45 0.19 -31.75
N ALA A 719 14.52 -0.28 -31.10
CA ALA A 719 14.46 -0.66 -29.69
C ALA A 719 14.06 0.51 -28.78
N ALA A 720 14.60 1.71 -29.03
CA ALA A 720 14.25 2.92 -28.29
C ALA A 720 12.76 3.26 -28.44
N LEU A 721 12.24 3.18 -29.66
CA LEU A 721 10.84 3.48 -29.97
C LEU A 721 9.90 2.48 -29.29
N GLN A 722 10.17 1.18 -29.41
CA GLN A 722 9.36 0.13 -28.80
C GLN A 722 9.35 0.24 -27.27
N ALA A 723 10.50 0.50 -26.64
CA ALA A 723 10.58 0.66 -25.20
C ALA A 723 9.83 1.90 -24.68
N LEU A 724 9.97 3.05 -25.35
CA LEU A 724 9.23 4.26 -25.01
C LEU A 724 7.71 4.07 -25.17
N GLN A 725 7.29 3.40 -26.26
CA GLN A 725 5.87 3.10 -26.51
C GLN A 725 5.28 2.15 -25.48
N ALA A 726 6.05 1.16 -25.01
CA ALA A 726 5.63 0.26 -23.94
C ALA A 726 5.47 0.98 -22.60
N GLY A 727 6.15 2.11 -22.39
CA GLY A 727 6.02 2.96 -21.21
C GLY A 727 7.30 3.20 -20.41
N LEU A 728 8.47 2.73 -20.90
CA LEU A 728 9.74 3.03 -20.26
C LEU A 728 10.10 4.51 -20.44
N GLN A 729 10.48 5.16 -19.35
CA GLN A 729 10.76 6.59 -19.28
C GLN A 729 12.24 6.87 -19.05
N MET A 730 13.00 5.92 -18.49
CA MET A 730 14.42 6.08 -18.21
C MET A 730 15.25 4.85 -18.63
N GLU A 731 16.35 5.08 -19.35
CA GLU A 731 17.36 4.08 -19.69
C GLU A 731 18.42 4.02 -18.59
N LEU A 732 18.40 2.95 -17.79
CA LEU A 732 19.43 2.72 -16.77
C LEU A 732 20.72 2.19 -17.39
N SER A 733 21.85 2.73 -16.93
CA SER A 733 23.21 2.33 -17.34
C SER A 733 23.34 2.08 -18.86
N PRO A 734 23.14 3.13 -19.68
CA PRO A 734 23.05 3.00 -21.13
C PRO A 734 24.26 2.27 -21.72
N GLY A 735 24.01 1.42 -22.72
CA GLY A 735 25.06 0.71 -23.46
C GLY A 735 25.97 1.65 -24.27
N SER A 736 26.82 1.07 -25.10
CA SER A 736 27.61 1.79 -26.10
C SER A 736 27.28 1.21 -27.50
N PRO A 737 26.41 1.88 -28.30
CA PRO A 737 25.84 3.20 -28.08
C PRO A 737 24.68 3.22 -27.06
N PRO A 738 24.38 4.38 -26.44
CA PRO A 738 23.16 4.58 -25.66
C PRO A 738 21.93 4.54 -26.58
N VAL A 739 20.80 4.06 -26.07
CA VAL A 739 19.63 3.72 -26.91
C VAL A 739 18.60 4.85 -26.99
N PHE A 740 18.18 5.45 -25.87
CA PHE A 740 17.20 6.55 -25.89
C PHE A 740 17.65 7.81 -26.63
N PRO A 741 18.95 8.19 -26.68
CA PRO A 741 19.41 9.27 -27.55
C PRO A 741 19.07 9.11 -29.04
N MET A 742 18.79 7.89 -29.52
CA MET A 742 18.37 7.67 -30.90
C MET A 742 17.01 8.32 -31.24
N LEU A 743 16.19 8.63 -30.22
CA LEU A 743 14.88 9.29 -30.34
C LEU A 743 14.96 10.77 -30.75
N ILE A 744 16.16 11.38 -30.74
CA ILE A 744 16.36 12.77 -31.21
C ILE A 744 15.88 12.92 -32.65
N SER A 745 16.09 11.90 -33.48
CA SER A 745 15.64 11.88 -34.88
C SER A 745 14.11 11.86 -35.06
N SER A 746 13.36 11.53 -34.00
CA SER A 746 11.90 11.35 -34.01
C SER A 746 11.11 12.59 -33.59
N VAL A 747 11.74 13.76 -33.44
CA VAL A 747 11.09 15.02 -32.98
C VAL A 747 9.84 15.43 -33.78
N LYS A 748 9.75 15.04 -35.05
CA LYS A 748 8.61 15.36 -35.92
C LYS A 748 7.40 14.45 -35.68
N ASP A 749 7.57 13.31 -35.04
CA ASP A 749 6.49 12.42 -34.65
C ASP A 749 5.83 12.94 -33.36
N LYS A 750 4.60 13.43 -33.49
CA LYS A 750 3.85 14.02 -32.38
C LYS A 750 3.56 13.03 -31.25
N LYS A 751 3.38 11.74 -31.56
CA LYS A 751 3.13 10.71 -30.53
C LYS A 751 4.40 10.46 -29.74
N VAL A 752 5.53 10.27 -30.42
CA VAL A 752 6.83 10.09 -29.77
C VAL A 752 7.21 11.31 -28.94
N ALA A 753 7.02 12.51 -29.49
CA ALA A 753 7.30 13.76 -28.78
C ALA A 753 6.47 13.90 -27.49
N SER A 754 5.19 13.51 -27.52
CA SER A 754 4.34 13.51 -26.32
C SER A 754 4.83 12.52 -25.26
N LEU A 755 5.29 11.33 -25.66
CA LEU A 755 5.82 10.33 -24.72
C LEU A 755 7.15 10.78 -24.10
N VAL A 756 8.02 11.45 -24.88
CA VAL A 756 9.25 12.08 -24.36
C VAL A 756 8.92 13.19 -23.37
N ASP A 757 7.93 14.03 -23.68
CA ASP A 757 7.47 15.08 -22.76
C ASP A 757 6.98 14.50 -21.43
N GLU A 758 6.23 13.41 -21.47
CA GLU A 758 5.75 12.70 -20.29
C GLU A 758 6.88 12.05 -19.49
N ALA A 759 7.82 11.37 -20.16
CA ALA A 759 8.99 10.76 -19.51
C ALA A 759 9.84 11.81 -18.80
N ALA A 760 10.17 12.91 -19.49
CA ALA A 760 10.91 14.01 -18.91
C ALA A 760 10.13 14.69 -17.76
N LEU A 761 8.81 14.85 -17.88
CA LEU A 761 7.97 15.40 -16.81
C LEU A 761 8.05 14.55 -15.53
N ASN A 762 7.95 13.24 -15.64
CA ASN A 762 7.94 12.34 -14.48
C ASN A 762 9.33 12.28 -13.82
N ILE A 763 10.42 12.25 -14.59
CA ILE A 763 11.79 12.32 -14.07
C ILE A 763 12.04 13.67 -13.36
N LEU A 764 11.64 14.78 -13.97
CA LEU A 764 11.75 16.10 -13.33
C LEU A 764 10.88 16.20 -12.07
N THR A 765 9.69 15.58 -12.07
CA THR A 765 8.82 15.51 -10.88
C THR A 765 9.51 14.78 -9.75
N LEU A 766 10.13 13.62 -10.02
CA LEU A 766 10.92 12.86 -9.04
C LEU A 766 12.09 13.71 -8.49
N LYS A 767 12.81 14.44 -9.35
CA LYS A 767 13.88 15.36 -8.91
C LYS A 767 13.37 16.48 -8.01
N PHE A 768 12.23 17.09 -8.34
CA PHE A 768 11.66 18.11 -7.46
C PHE A 768 11.14 17.49 -6.15
N ALA A 769 10.56 16.29 -6.19
CA ALA A 769 10.03 15.60 -5.01
C ALA A 769 11.13 15.21 -4.01
N THR A 770 12.33 14.92 -4.50
CA THR A 770 13.50 14.57 -3.68
C THR A 770 14.27 15.77 -3.15
N GLY A 771 13.85 17.00 -3.48
CA GLY A 771 14.51 18.21 -3.02
C GLY A 771 15.88 18.48 -3.66
N VAL A 772 16.32 17.73 -4.69
CA VAL A 772 17.68 17.93 -5.28
C VAL A 772 17.87 19.31 -5.94
N PHE A 773 16.79 20.03 -6.21
CA PHE A 773 16.82 21.42 -6.67
C PHE A 773 16.97 22.45 -5.54
N ASP A 774 16.61 22.07 -4.32
CA ASP A 774 16.41 22.97 -3.18
C ASP A 774 17.45 22.78 -2.09
N ASN A 775 17.94 21.55 -1.91
CA ASN A 775 18.84 21.17 -0.84
C ASN A 775 20.29 21.46 -1.23
N ASP A 776 21.09 21.84 -0.24
CA ASP A 776 22.53 21.99 -0.41
C ASP A 776 23.19 20.65 -0.76
N LEU A 777 24.32 20.73 -1.47
CA LEU A 777 25.15 19.55 -1.69
C LEU A 777 25.72 19.04 -0.36
N PRO A 778 25.90 17.72 -0.22
CA PRO A 778 26.46 17.12 0.99
C PRO A 778 27.86 17.68 1.30
N ASP A 779 28.16 17.90 2.58
CA ASP A 779 29.48 18.33 3.03
C ASP A 779 30.27 17.19 3.70
N LEU A 780 31.61 17.31 3.71
CA LEU A 780 32.50 16.28 4.27
C LEU A 780 32.34 16.11 5.79
N GLU A 781 31.98 17.16 6.53
CA GLU A 781 31.87 17.09 7.98
C GLU A 781 30.66 16.23 8.37
N THR A 782 29.51 16.47 7.74
CA THR A 782 28.30 15.67 7.91
C THR A 782 28.54 14.23 7.46
N ALA A 783 29.12 14.01 6.27
CA ALA A 783 29.44 12.67 5.77
C ALA A 783 30.34 11.89 6.75
N ASN A 784 31.41 12.52 7.24
CA ASN A 784 32.35 11.87 8.16
C ASN A 784 31.75 11.54 9.54
N LYS A 785 30.73 12.29 9.99
CA LYS A 785 30.00 12.00 11.24
C LYS A 785 28.96 10.88 11.06
N THR A 786 28.32 10.82 9.91
CA THR A 786 27.21 9.90 9.64
C THR A 786 27.69 8.51 9.22
N LEU A 787 28.65 8.44 8.29
CA LEU A 787 29.17 7.17 7.80
C LEU A 787 29.79 6.37 8.95
N ARG A 788 29.33 5.13 9.13
CA ARG A 788 29.85 4.21 10.15
C ARG A 788 29.77 4.79 11.57
N SER A 789 28.73 5.57 11.85
CA SER A 789 28.47 6.07 13.20
C SER A 789 28.37 4.90 14.19
N SER A 790 28.67 5.16 15.47
CA SER A 790 28.58 4.14 16.51
C SER A 790 27.17 3.54 16.64
N ALA A 791 26.14 4.34 16.32
CA ALA A 791 24.76 3.89 16.26
C ALA A 791 24.52 2.90 15.10
N HIS A 792 24.97 3.22 13.89
CA HIS A 792 24.83 2.34 12.72
C HIS A 792 25.58 1.01 12.90
N VAL A 793 26.80 1.09 13.43
CA VAL A 793 27.61 -0.10 13.75
C VAL A 793 26.93 -0.98 14.79
N LYS A 794 26.28 -0.39 15.81
CA LYS A 794 25.52 -1.15 16.81
C LYS A 794 24.33 -1.88 16.17
N ILE A 795 23.61 -1.22 15.27
CA ILE A 795 22.49 -1.82 14.54
C ILE A 795 22.99 -2.97 13.65
N ALA A 796 24.09 -2.79 12.92
CA ALA A 796 24.68 -3.83 12.08
C ALA A 796 25.09 -5.09 12.88
N LYS A 797 25.63 -4.90 14.09
CA LYS A 797 25.94 -6.02 15.01
C LYS A 797 24.70 -6.78 15.44
N GLU A 798 23.63 -6.07 15.82
CA GLU A 798 22.38 -6.71 16.23
C GLU A 798 21.71 -7.45 15.07
N ALA A 799 21.70 -6.85 13.88
CA ALA A 799 21.21 -7.47 12.67
C ALA A 799 21.97 -8.78 12.33
N ALA A 800 23.30 -8.77 12.43
CA ALA A 800 24.12 -9.96 12.22
C ALA A 800 23.82 -11.08 13.25
N ARG A 801 23.56 -10.73 14.51
CA ARG A 801 23.20 -11.68 15.58
C ARG A 801 21.84 -12.33 15.35
N GLU A 802 20.85 -11.53 14.96
CA GLU A 802 19.48 -12.02 14.75
C GLU A 802 19.31 -12.80 13.45
N GLY A 803 20.15 -12.57 12.43
CA GLY A 803 20.02 -13.19 11.12
C GLY A 803 20.59 -14.62 11.02
N ILE A 804 21.51 -15.01 11.92
CA ILE A 804 22.13 -16.35 11.88
C ILE A 804 21.12 -17.42 12.29
N VAL A 805 21.01 -18.46 11.47
CA VAL A 805 20.06 -19.57 11.67
C VAL A 805 20.78 -20.80 12.22
N LEU A 806 20.30 -21.35 13.34
CA LEU A 806 20.75 -22.64 13.85
C LEU A 806 19.90 -23.76 13.23
N LEU A 807 20.52 -24.60 12.41
CA LEU A 807 19.85 -25.64 11.63
C LEU A 807 19.84 -27.01 12.35
N LYS A 808 20.89 -27.28 13.12
CA LYS A 808 21.03 -28.51 13.91
C LYS A 808 21.92 -28.26 15.12
N ASN A 809 21.64 -28.93 16.24
CA ASN A 809 22.50 -28.93 17.41
C ASN A 809 22.26 -30.18 18.28
N ASP A 810 23.24 -31.08 18.34
CA ASP A 810 23.21 -32.30 19.16
C ASP A 810 23.69 -32.05 20.60
N GLY A 811 23.57 -30.81 21.08
CA GLY A 811 23.96 -30.38 22.43
C GLY A 811 25.43 -29.97 22.58
N ILE A 812 26.18 -29.80 21.49
CA ILE A 812 27.57 -29.34 21.54
C ILE A 812 27.71 -27.81 21.60
N LEU A 813 26.66 -27.07 21.26
CA LEU A 813 26.57 -25.62 21.38
C LEU A 813 25.50 -25.21 22.41
N PRO A 814 25.70 -24.10 23.15
CA PRO A 814 26.89 -23.26 23.13
C PRO A 814 28.09 -23.88 23.86
N LYS A 815 29.30 -23.58 23.40
CA LYS A 815 30.57 -24.02 24.00
C LYS A 815 31.67 -22.99 23.77
N THR A 816 32.41 -22.68 24.83
CA THR A 816 33.70 -21.97 24.74
C THR A 816 34.83 -23.00 24.77
N PRO A 817 35.36 -23.43 23.61
CA PRO A 817 36.42 -24.44 23.58
C PRO A 817 37.74 -23.86 24.09
N GLU A 818 38.55 -24.69 24.76
CA GLU A 818 39.92 -24.31 25.14
C GLU A 818 40.84 -24.16 23.92
N LYS A 819 40.68 -25.06 22.93
CA LYS A 819 41.37 -25.04 21.65
C LYS A 819 40.40 -25.38 20.53
N VAL A 820 40.53 -24.74 19.37
CA VAL A 820 39.67 -24.96 18.21
C VAL A 820 40.50 -25.11 16.93
N ALA A 821 40.10 -26.08 16.09
CA ALA A 821 40.55 -26.15 14.71
C ALA A 821 39.51 -25.43 13.83
N LEU A 822 39.88 -24.27 13.28
CA LEU A 822 39.12 -23.60 12.24
C LEU A 822 39.55 -24.16 10.88
N LEU A 823 38.61 -24.71 10.13
CA LEU A 823 38.89 -25.45 8.92
C LEU A 823 38.04 -24.92 7.74
N GLY A 824 38.60 -25.00 6.54
CA GLY A 824 37.90 -24.66 5.30
C GLY A 824 38.25 -23.29 4.71
N PRO A 825 37.94 -23.07 3.43
CA PRO A 825 38.44 -21.94 2.65
C PRO A 825 37.90 -20.58 3.09
N PHE A 826 36.77 -20.53 3.82
CA PHE A 826 36.17 -19.28 4.28
C PHE A 826 36.70 -18.81 5.63
N GLY A 827 37.54 -19.58 6.31
CA GLY A 827 38.01 -19.22 7.65
C GLY A 827 38.71 -17.86 7.71
N ASP A 828 39.37 -17.45 6.62
CA ASP A 828 40.07 -16.16 6.51
C ASP A 828 39.50 -15.23 5.42
N LEU A 829 38.23 -15.41 5.06
CA LEU A 829 37.52 -14.60 4.06
C LEU A 829 36.33 -13.84 4.68
N LEU A 830 35.94 -12.77 3.99
CA LEU A 830 34.75 -11.99 4.24
C LEU A 830 33.71 -12.29 3.15
N ASN A 831 32.45 -12.52 3.54
CA ASN A 831 31.38 -12.87 2.60
C ASN A 831 30.09 -12.10 2.92
N PHE A 832 30.13 -10.77 2.80
CA PHE A 832 29.01 -9.91 3.24
C PHE A 832 27.84 -9.87 2.25
N GLY A 833 28.03 -10.44 1.04
CA GLY A 833 26.98 -10.62 0.05
C GLY A 833 27.14 -9.82 -1.23
N SER A 834 26.18 -10.03 -2.14
CA SER A 834 26.15 -9.33 -3.42
C SER A 834 25.85 -7.85 -3.19
N TYR A 835 26.36 -7.00 -4.09
CA TYR A 835 26.24 -5.54 -3.99
C TYR A 835 26.94 -4.88 -2.79
N ALA A 836 27.69 -5.63 -1.97
CA ALA A 836 28.55 -5.07 -0.94
C ALA A 836 29.84 -4.48 -1.53
N ALA A 837 30.15 -3.23 -1.20
CA ALA A 837 31.32 -2.52 -1.68
C ALA A 837 32.61 -2.89 -0.90
N ILE A 838 33.04 -4.16 -0.96
CA ILE A 838 34.15 -4.69 -0.16
C ILE A 838 35.10 -5.58 -0.94
N ASN A 839 36.33 -5.73 -0.42
CA ASN A 839 37.25 -6.78 -0.85
C ASN A 839 37.19 -7.96 0.13
N ALA A 840 36.74 -9.12 -0.37
CA ALA A 840 36.48 -10.33 0.41
C ALA A 840 37.73 -10.91 1.10
N SER A 841 38.91 -10.63 0.57
CA SER A 841 40.19 -11.17 1.07
C SER A 841 41.00 -10.17 1.89
N ASN A 842 40.50 -8.95 2.09
CA ASN A 842 41.29 -7.89 2.68
C ASN A 842 40.78 -7.49 4.07
N PRO A 843 41.60 -7.68 5.13
CA PRO A 843 41.19 -7.44 6.51
C PRO A 843 40.88 -5.97 6.82
N LYS A 844 41.26 -5.02 5.95
CA LYS A 844 40.84 -3.61 6.11
C LYS A 844 39.32 -3.43 6.08
N TRP A 845 38.57 -4.37 5.50
CA TRP A 845 37.11 -4.28 5.33
C TRP A 845 36.30 -5.03 6.41
N GLY A 846 36.95 -5.74 7.33
CA GLY A 846 36.28 -6.45 8.42
C GLY A 846 37.11 -7.64 8.90
N ASP A 847 36.69 -8.22 10.02
CA ASP A 847 37.38 -9.36 10.62
C ASP A 847 36.84 -10.69 10.07
N SER A 848 37.76 -11.57 9.67
CA SER A 848 37.44 -12.95 9.31
C SER A 848 37.00 -13.77 10.53
N LEU A 849 36.46 -14.97 10.31
CA LEU A 849 36.14 -15.89 11.41
C LEU A 849 37.41 -16.29 12.18
N HIS A 850 38.53 -16.47 11.47
CA HIS A 850 39.86 -16.70 12.05
C HIS A 850 40.25 -15.57 13.00
N THR A 851 40.14 -14.32 12.55
CA THR A 851 40.46 -13.14 13.36
C THR A 851 39.52 -12.99 14.56
N SER A 852 38.23 -13.25 14.35
CA SER A 852 37.20 -13.19 15.40
C SER A 852 37.41 -14.25 16.48
N LEU A 853 37.75 -15.50 16.11
CA LEU A 853 38.05 -16.58 17.04
C LEU A 853 39.33 -16.30 17.84
N LYS A 854 40.39 -15.82 17.19
CA LYS A 854 41.63 -15.44 17.87
C LYS A 854 41.38 -14.34 18.91
N SER A 855 40.56 -13.36 18.57
CA SER A 855 40.18 -12.29 19.48
C SER A 855 39.39 -12.79 20.70
N ALA A 856 38.58 -13.84 20.54
CA ALA A 856 37.75 -14.38 21.62
C ALA A 856 38.45 -15.44 22.48
N LEU A 857 39.31 -16.26 21.89
CA LEU A 857 39.92 -17.44 22.53
C LEU A 857 41.42 -17.28 22.80
N GLY A 858 42.09 -16.32 22.17
CA GLY A 858 43.55 -16.16 22.18
C GLY A 858 44.22 -16.81 20.95
N GLU A 859 45.33 -16.22 20.51
CA GLU A 859 46.01 -16.59 19.27
C GLU A 859 46.51 -18.04 19.26
N ASP A 860 47.08 -18.51 20.36
CA ASP A 860 47.62 -19.88 20.49
C ASP A 860 46.54 -20.98 20.56
N ASN A 861 45.27 -20.59 20.75
CA ASN A 861 44.15 -21.50 20.93
C ASN A 861 43.36 -21.75 19.63
N VAL A 862 43.75 -21.12 18.52
CA VAL A 862 43.08 -21.25 17.22
C VAL A 862 44.06 -21.78 16.18
N GLN A 863 43.83 -23.02 15.73
CA GLN A 863 44.57 -23.61 14.61
C GLN A 863 43.75 -23.44 13.33
N PHE A 864 44.25 -22.67 12.38
CA PHE A 864 43.58 -22.47 11.09
C PHE A 864 44.21 -23.31 9.97
N VAL A 865 43.39 -24.05 9.24
CA VAL A 865 43.79 -24.79 8.02
C VAL A 865 42.72 -24.59 6.93
N SER A 866 43.04 -23.87 5.86
CA SER A 866 42.12 -23.69 4.71
C SER A 866 41.74 -25.02 4.05
N ALA A 867 42.68 -25.97 4.03
CA ALA A 867 42.58 -27.37 3.59
C ALA A 867 42.32 -27.59 2.09
N VAL A 868 41.39 -26.84 1.50
CA VAL A 868 41.01 -26.93 0.08
C VAL A 868 40.84 -25.52 -0.49
N ASP A 869 40.86 -25.41 -1.83
CA ASP A 869 40.46 -24.19 -2.54
C ASP A 869 38.92 -24.05 -2.59
N LEU A 870 38.44 -22.84 -2.91
CA LEU A 870 37.01 -22.56 -3.09
C LEU A 870 36.37 -23.39 -4.21
N LEU A 871 37.07 -23.61 -5.33
CA LEU A 871 36.53 -24.26 -6.53
C LEU A 871 37.39 -25.39 -7.09
N ASP A 872 38.67 -25.49 -6.72
CA ASP A 872 39.51 -26.58 -7.21
C ASP A 872 38.91 -27.94 -6.82
N THR A 873 38.91 -28.86 -7.78
CA THR A 873 38.39 -30.23 -7.66
C THR A 873 39.50 -31.28 -7.68
N THR A 874 40.76 -30.85 -7.73
CA THR A 874 41.91 -31.73 -8.00
C THR A 874 42.95 -31.77 -6.89
N ASP A 875 43.05 -30.73 -6.06
CA ASP A 875 44.01 -30.65 -4.95
C ASP A 875 43.35 -30.95 -3.60
N ASP A 876 43.47 -32.20 -3.15
CA ASP A 876 43.00 -32.68 -1.85
C ASP A 876 44.12 -32.71 -0.77
N SER A 877 45.31 -32.20 -1.09
CA SER A 877 46.52 -32.41 -0.28
C SER A 877 46.44 -31.81 1.13
N GLY A 878 45.64 -30.76 1.33
CA GLY A 878 45.44 -30.13 2.64
C GLY A 878 44.40 -30.80 3.54
N ILE A 879 43.65 -31.81 3.05
CA ILE A 879 42.60 -32.48 3.85
C ILE A 879 43.23 -33.27 5.02
N SER A 880 44.38 -33.92 4.82
CA SER A 880 45.05 -34.65 5.91
C SER A 880 45.50 -33.75 7.05
N ASP A 881 45.96 -32.53 6.72
CA ASP A 881 46.40 -31.54 7.70
C ASP A 881 45.20 -30.99 8.50
N ALA A 882 44.05 -30.82 7.85
CA ALA A 882 42.81 -30.42 8.49
C ALA A 882 42.31 -31.49 9.48
N VAL A 883 42.38 -32.77 9.11
CA VAL A 883 42.03 -33.89 10.01
C VAL A 883 42.99 -33.94 11.20
N ALA A 884 44.30 -33.73 10.98
CA ALA A 884 45.27 -33.68 12.06
C ALA A 884 44.99 -32.52 13.03
N ALA A 885 44.69 -31.34 12.50
CA ALA A 885 44.29 -30.16 13.28
C ALA A 885 43.02 -30.41 14.10
N ALA A 886 41.99 -31.00 13.50
CA ALA A 886 40.75 -31.35 14.18
C ALA A 886 40.99 -32.26 15.39
N LYS A 887 41.81 -33.32 15.21
CA LYS A 887 42.15 -34.27 16.29
C LYS A 887 42.97 -33.63 17.39
N ASP A 888 43.92 -32.76 17.05
CA ASP A 888 44.78 -32.06 18.02
C ASP A 888 43.98 -31.05 18.87
N ALA A 889 43.05 -30.32 18.25
CA ALA A 889 42.19 -29.38 18.97
C ALA A 889 41.05 -30.06 19.76
N GLY A 890 40.57 -31.22 19.31
CA GLY A 890 39.43 -31.92 19.91
C GLY A 890 38.07 -31.23 19.71
N PHE A 891 38.03 -30.13 18.96
CA PHE A 891 36.82 -29.40 18.57
C PHE A 891 37.07 -28.70 17.24
N ALA A 892 36.23 -28.98 16.24
CA ALA A 892 36.39 -28.45 14.89
C ALA A 892 35.24 -27.49 14.53
N VAL A 893 35.60 -26.37 13.91
CA VAL A 893 34.68 -25.41 13.29
C VAL A 893 35.01 -25.35 11.81
N LEU A 894 34.09 -25.77 10.95
CA LEU A 894 34.24 -25.77 9.50
C LEU A 894 33.42 -24.63 8.91
N MET A 895 34.01 -23.74 8.13
CA MET A 895 33.27 -22.72 7.39
C MET A 895 33.35 -22.98 5.89
N LEU A 896 32.23 -23.39 5.29
CA LEU A 896 32.11 -23.87 3.92
C LEU A 896 30.93 -23.16 3.23
N GLY A 897 30.96 -23.08 1.90
CA GLY A 897 29.80 -22.61 1.13
C GLY A 897 30.12 -21.92 -0.19
N SER A 898 29.35 -20.88 -0.53
CA SER A 898 29.41 -20.13 -1.78
C SER A 898 29.97 -18.72 -1.57
N LEU A 899 30.76 -18.24 -2.53
CA LEU A 899 31.40 -16.94 -2.48
C LEU A 899 30.61 -15.93 -3.31
N SER A 900 30.19 -14.83 -2.67
CA SER A 900 29.82 -13.61 -3.34
C SER A 900 31.01 -12.65 -3.37
N ALA A 901 31.33 -12.10 -4.54
CA ALA A 901 32.39 -11.12 -4.70
C ALA A 901 32.04 -10.12 -5.82
N PRO A 902 32.25 -8.80 -5.63
CA PRO A 902 32.02 -7.82 -6.69
C PRO A 902 33.03 -7.99 -7.84
N MET A 903 32.74 -7.39 -9.00
CA MET A 903 33.54 -7.56 -10.22
C MET A 903 35.00 -7.13 -10.08
N GLU A 904 35.26 -6.15 -9.23
CA GLU A 904 36.59 -5.60 -8.95
C GLU A 904 37.41 -6.44 -7.96
N ASP A 905 36.79 -7.43 -7.30
CA ASP A 905 37.45 -8.29 -6.31
C ASP A 905 38.47 -9.23 -6.98
N PRO A 906 39.68 -9.41 -6.42
CA PRO A 906 40.63 -10.42 -6.89
C PRO A 906 40.05 -11.85 -6.95
N LEU A 907 39.06 -12.14 -6.10
CA LEU A 907 38.35 -13.42 -6.02
C LEU A 907 37.12 -13.49 -6.93
N PHE A 908 36.84 -12.49 -7.77
CA PHE A 908 35.68 -12.51 -8.68
C PHE A 908 35.64 -13.77 -9.56
N LYS A 909 36.80 -14.28 -10.00
CA LYS A 909 36.89 -15.52 -10.79
C LYS A 909 36.58 -16.80 -9.98
N LYS A 910 36.56 -16.71 -8.66
CA LYS A 910 36.18 -17.79 -7.73
C LYS A 910 34.76 -17.62 -7.17
N ARG A 911 34.04 -16.59 -7.62
CA ARG A 911 32.65 -16.33 -7.25
C ARG A 911 31.76 -17.48 -7.68
N THR A 912 30.80 -17.83 -6.83
CA THR A 912 29.75 -18.82 -7.13
C THR A 912 28.36 -18.26 -6.94
N ASP A 913 28.20 -17.13 -6.27
CA ASP A 913 26.92 -16.56 -5.85
C ASP A 913 26.75 -15.11 -6.37
N GLY A 914 25.51 -14.68 -6.61
CA GLY A 914 25.12 -13.33 -7.02
C GLY A 914 24.80 -13.11 -8.52
N GLU A 915 24.50 -11.85 -8.89
CA GLU A 915 24.18 -11.47 -10.27
C GLU A 915 25.14 -12.00 -11.34
N PHE A 916 24.58 -12.52 -12.43
CA PHE A 916 25.25 -13.22 -13.55
C PHE A 916 25.78 -14.63 -13.25
N PHE A 917 25.51 -15.17 -12.06
CA PHE A 917 25.85 -16.54 -11.68
C PHE A 917 24.59 -17.40 -11.52
N SER A 918 24.78 -18.70 -11.70
CA SER A 918 23.77 -19.73 -11.54
C SER A 918 24.44 -20.98 -10.99
N HIS A 919 23.78 -21.62 -10.04
CA HIS A 919 24.29 -22.84 -9.41
C HIS A 919 23.82 -24.05 -10.23
N ALA A 920 24.79 -24.77 -10.84
CA ALA A 920 24.47 -26.03 -11.52
C ALA A 920 24.14 -27.17 -10.52
N ASP A 921 24.71 -27.07 -9.31
CA ASP A 921 24.56 -27.95 -8.18
C ASP A 921 24.45 -27.08 -6.91
N LEU A 922 23.55 -27.44 -5.99
CA LEU A 922 23.33 -26.75 -4.71
C LEU A 922 24.17 -27.35 -3.57
N GLY A 923 25.02 -28.34 -3.87
CA GLY A 923 26.05 -28.84 -2.97
C GLY A 923 27.16 -27.82 -2.70
N LEU A 924 28.13 -28.22 -1.86
CA LEU A 924 29.31 -27.42 -1.57
C LEU A 924 30.28 -27.43 -2.77
N PRO A 925 30.70 -26.26 -3.29
CA PRO A 925 31.63 -26.18 -4.43
C PRO A 925 33.01 -26.79 -4.17
N GLY A 926 33.70 -27.23 -5.23
CA GLY A 926 35.07 -27.74 -5.14
C GLY A 926 35.16 -29.05 -4.33
N LEU A 927 36.21 -29.17 -3.50
CA LEU A 927 36.44 -30.31 -2.60
C LEU A 927 35.91 -30.09 -1.17
N GLN A 928 35.05 -29.09 -0.97
CA GLN A 928 34.56 -28.72 0.36
C GLN A 928 33.74 -29.84 1.03
N GLN A 929 32.96 -30.61 0.28
CA GLN A 929 32.22 -31.75 0.84
C GLN A 929 33.16 -32.87 1.32
N GLN A 930 34.22 -33.17 0.56
CA GLN A 930 35.22 -34.17 0.90
C GLN A 930 35.98 -33.78 2.17
N LEU A 931 36.28 -32.49 2.34
CA LEU A 931 36.84 -31.97 3.58
C LEU A 931 35.90 -32.20 4.77
N LEU A 932 34.61 -31.87 4.62
CA LEU A 932 33.61 -32.11 5.67
C LEU A 932 33.54 -33.60 6.04
N ASP A 933 33.42 -34.47 5.05
CA ASP A 933 33.32 -35.91 5.25
C ASP A 933 34.56 -36.46 5.99
N ALA A 934 35.77 -36.05 5.59
CA ALA A 934 37.02 -36.49 6.20
C ALA A 934 37.15 -36.06 7.67
N VAL A 935 36.70 -34.84 8.01
CA VAL A 935 36.70 -34.37 9.42
C VAL A 935 35.65 -35.08 10.26
N LEU A 936 34.47 -35.35 9.70
CA LEU A 936 33.42 -36.11 10.39
C LEU A 936 33.83 -37.57 10.61
N ASP A 937 34.54 -38.19 9.66
CA ASP A 937 35.09 -39.54 9.79
C ASP A 937 36.22 -39.62 10.85
N ALA A 938 36.79 -38.48 11.25
CA ALA A 938 37.75 -38.41 12.35
C ALA A 938 37.11 -38.45 13.75
N ASP A 939 35.77 -38.45 13.84
CA ASP A 939 34.98 -38.52 15.09
C ASP A 939 35.28 -37.38 16.07
N VAL A 940 35.53 -36.18 15.53
CA VAL A 940 35.76 -34.95 16.31
C VAL A 940 34.44 -34.18 16.40
N PRO A 941 34.05 -33.65 17.59
CA PRO A 941 32.91 -32.75 17.71
C PRO A 941 33.01 -31.58 16.74
N THR A 942 32.07 -31.52 15.80
CA THR A 942 32.16 -30.66 14.62
C THR A 942 30.97 -29.70 14.51
N VAL A 943 31.28 -28.40 14.43
CA VAL A 943 30.36 -27.34 14.05
C VAL A 943 30.58 -27.01 12.58
N LEU A 944 29.55 -27.18 11.76
CA LEU A 944 29.53 -26.73 10.37
C LEU A 944 28.87 -25.35 10.29
N ILE A 945 29.53 -24.40 9.63
CA ILE A 945 29.01 -23.08 9.30
C ILE A 945 28.88 -23.02 7.77
N LEU A 946 27.65 -22.87 7.30
CA LEU A 946 27.32 -22.64 5.90
C LEU A 946 27.26 -21.14 5.64
N THR A 947 28.05 -20.63 4.68
CA THR A 947 28.06 -19.23 4.26
C THR A 947 27.71 -19.10 2.79
N GLY A 948 26.81 -18.18 2.43
CA GLY A 948 26.30 -18.08 1.06
C GLY A 948 24.88 -17.53 0.99
N GLY A 949 24.46 -17.09 -0.20
CA GLY A 949 23.10 -16.67 -0.50
C GLY A 949 22.21 -17.81 -1.03
N GLN A 950 22.80 -18.81 -1.68
CA GLN A 950 22.06 -19.99 -2.13
C GLN A 950 21.58 -20.87 -0.95
N PRO A 951 20.46 -21.59 -1.11
CA PRO A 951 20.14 -22.71 -0.22
C PRO A 951 21.02 -23.91 -0.56
N PHE A 952 21.62 -24.51 0.47
CA PHE A 952 22.53 -25.65 0.34
C PHE A 952 21.79 -26.99 0.46
N VAL A 953 22.33 -28.02 -0.19
CA VAL A 953 21.89 -29.40 0.01
C VAL A 953 22.23 -29.90 1.41
N LEU A 954 21.21 -30.32 2.15
CA LEU A 954 21.36 -30.95 3.47
C LEU A 954 21.19 -32.47 3.36
N GLY A 955 22.15 -33.10 2.68
CA GLY A 955 22.19 -34.53 2.49
C GLY A 955 22.59 -35.31 3.76
N ASN A 956 22.53 -36.64 3.68
CA ASN A 956 22.85 -37.53 4.80
C ASN A 956 24.24 -37.29 5.40
N SER A 957 25.24 -36.96 4.58
CA SER A 957 26.59 -36.69 5.08
C SER A 957 26.66 -35.38 5.87
N THR A 958 26.12 -34.29 5.33
CA THR A 958 26.07 -32.98 5.98
C THR A 958 25.38 -33.05 7.35
N LEU A 959 24.30 -33.82 7.46
CA LEU A 959 23.52 -34.00 8.69
C LEU A 959 24.26 -34.79 9.80
N ARG A 960 25.39 -35.43 9.50
CA ARG A 960 26.27 -36.03 10.53
C ARG A 960 26.96 -34.97 11.41
N SER A 961 27.08 -33.72 10.95
CA SER A 961 27.64 -32.61 11.74
C SER A 961 26.91 -32.43 13.06
N ASN A 962 27.61 -32.29 14.19
CA ASN A 962 26.98 -32.20 15.50
C ASN A 962 26.19 -30.89 15.67
N ALA A 963 26.66 -29.80 15.05
CA ALA A 963 25.88 -28.57 14.92
C ALA A 963 26.03 -27.99 13.51
N ILE A 964 24.97 -27.36 13.01
CA ILE A 964 24.97 -26.67 11.71
C ILE A 964 24.42 -25.26 11.93
N LEU A 965 25.21 -24.25 11.59
CA LEU A 965 24.82 -22.85 11.54
C LEU A 965 24.79 -22.41 10.08
N HIS A 966 23.82 -21.58 9.71
CA HIS A 966 23.85 -20.86 8.45
C HIS A 966 24.00 -19.38 8.71
N SER A 967 25.12 -18.82 8.25
CA SER A 967 25.45 -17.40 8.42
C SER A 967 24.83 -16.50 7.35
N LEU A 968 24.24 -17.11 6.31
CA LEU A 968 23.84 -16.45 5.07
C LEU A 968 24.97 -15.52 4.56
N LEU A 969 24.60 -14.34 4.09
CA LEU A 969 25.46 -13.21 3.72
C LEU A 969 25.24 -12.07 4.74
N GLY A 970 25.76 -12.23 5.95
CA GLY A 970 25.32 -11.50 7.14
C GLY A 970 25.98 -10.14 7.43
N GLY A 971 26.64 -9.49 6.47
CA GLY A 971 27.28 -8.19 6.69
C GLY A 971 28.62 -8.21 7.47
N GLU A 972 29.13 -7.03 7.83
CA GLU A 972 30.51 -6.91 8.33
C GLU A 972 30.76 -7.52 9.72
N TYR A 973 29.71 -7.75 10.50
CA TYR A 973 29.80 -8.30 11.86
C TYR A 973 29.38 -9.77 11.98
N THR A 974 29.10 -10.47 10.87
CA THR A 974 28.68 -11.88 10.91
C THR A 974 29.66 -12.78 11.66
N ASN A 975 30.95 -12.61 11.41
CA ASN A 975 31.98 -13.48 11.98
C ASN A 975 32.10 -13.31 13.50
N HIS A 976 31.94 -12.08 14.00
CA HIS A 976 31.84 -11.84 15.45
C HIS A 976 30.57 -12.46 16.03
N ALA A 977 29.43 -12.30 15.36
CA ALA A 977 28.16 -12.87 15.81
C ALA A 977 28.20 -14.41 15.83
N LEU A 978 28.85 -15.05 14.86
CA LEU A 978 29.10 -16.50 14.86
C LEU A 978 29.89 -16.94 16.10
N VAL A 979 30.96 -16.21 16.46
CA VAL A 979 31.74 -16.52 17.67
C VAL A 979 30.93 -16.30 18.94
N GLU A 980 30.12 -15.24 19.01
CA GLU A 980 29.21 -14.99 20.14
C GLU A 980 28.16 -16.09 20.28
N ILE A 981 27.62 -16.60 19.17
CA ILE A 981 26.69 -17.73 19.16
C ILE A 981 27.39 -19.01 19.60
N ILE A 982 28.55 -19.35 19.02
CA ILE A 982 29.32 -20.54 19.40
C ILE A 982 29.62 -20.53 20.89
N THR A 983 30.07 -19.41 21.44
CA THR A 983 30.43 -19.27 22.86
C THR A 983 29.24 -19.06 23.80
N GLY A 984 28.01 -18.94 23.28
CA GLY A 984 26.79 -18.78 24.07
C GLY A 984 26.55 -17.39 24.63
N LYS A 985 27.28 -16.37 24.16
CA LYS A 985 27.00 -14.96 24.46
C LYS A 985 25.69 -14.50 23.82
N VAL A 986 25.32 -15.11 22.71
CA VAL A 986 24.07 -14.85 21.98
C VAL A 986 23.36 -16.17 21.75
N ASN A 987 22.05 -16.20 22.03
CA ASN A 987 21.19 -17.30 21.66
C ASN A 987 20.67 -17.07 20.22
N PRO A 988 20.92 -17.98 19.24
CA PRO A 988 20.49 -17.79 17.87
C PRO A 988 18.95 -17.73 17.78
N SER A 989 18.46 -16.90 16.86
CA SER A 989 17.02 -16.67 16.66
C SER A 989 16.60 -16.47 15.21
N GLY A 990 17.53 -16.61 14.26
CA GLY A 990 17.20 -16.52 12.83
C GLY A 990 16.35 -17.70 12.38
N LYS A 991 15.51 -17.46 11.38
CA LYS A 991 14.67 -18.46 10.71
C LYS A 991 14.96 -18.45 9.21
N LEU A 992 14.95 -19.62 8.56
CA LEU A 992 15.11 -19.73 7.11
C LEU A 992 14.02 -18.96 6.36
N THR A 993 14.40 -18.22 5.34
CA THR A 993 13.45 -17.59 4.40
C THR A 993 13.41 -18.28 3.04
N VAL A 994 14.26 -19.30 2.85
CA VAL A 994 14.27 -20.20 1.69
C VAL A 994 14.47 -21.62 2.21
N SER A 995 13.74 -22.57 1.65
CA SER A 995 13.77 -23.98 2.03
C SER A 995 15.06 -24.66 1.55
N MET A 996 15.67 -25.49 2.41
CA MET A 996 16.93 -26.19 2.13
C MET A 996 16.72 -27.62 1.58
N PRO A 997 16.94 -27.88 0.28
CA PRO A 997 16.61 -29.16 -0.32
C PRO A 997 17.49 -30.32 0.20
N GLN A 998 16.96 -31.55 0.19
CA GLN A 998 17.74 -32.75 0.50
C GLN A 998 18.67 -33.17 -0.66
N LEU A 999 18.33 -32.78 -1.89
CA LEU A 999 19.05 -33.10 -3.13
C LEU A 999 18.85 -31.95 -4.12
N SER A 1000 19.87 -31.60 -4.91
CA SER A 1000 19.72 -30.55 -5.94
C SER A 1000 18.71 -30.90 -7.03
N ALA A 1001 18.46 -32.19 -7.26
CA ALA A 1001 17.46 -32.65 -8.20
C ALA A 1001 16.02 -32.49 -7.68
N ALA A 1002 15.83 -32.17 -6.40
CA ALA A 1002 14.52 -32.01 -5.79
C ALA A 1002 13.94 -30.59 -5.92
N VAL A 1003 14.56 -29.73 -6.73
CA VAL A 1003 14.13 -28.35 -6.93
C VAL A 1003 13.06 -28.24 -8.04
N PRO A 1004 12.07 -27.34 -7.92
CA PRO A 1004 11.89 -26.41 -6.79
C PRO A 1004 11.42 -27.13 -5.51
N SER A 1005 11.76 -26.59 -4.34
CA SER A 1005 11.50 -27.22 -3.03
C SER A 1005 10.95 -26.23 -1.99
N PHE A 1006 10.20 -25.23 -2.45
CA PHE A 1006 9.60 -24.21 -1.60
C PHE A 1006 8.39 -24.74 -0.81
N TYR A 1007 8.05 -24.09 0.30
CA TYR A 1007 7.08 -24.62 1.27
C TYR A 1007 5.60 -24.51 0.83
N ASP A 1008 5.26 -23.55 -0.03
CA ASP A 1008 3.90 -23.24 -0.48
C ASP A 1008 3.57 -23.85 -1.85
N TYR A 1009 4.01 -25.10 -2.06
CA TYR A 1009 3.67 -25.91 -3.23
C TYR A 1009 2.17 -26.24 -3.33
N LEU A 1010 1.70 -26.61 -4.51
CA LEU A 1010 0.31 -27.04 -4.73
C LEU A 1010 0.13 -28.48 -4.23
N ASN A 1011 -1.09 -28.87 -3.84
CA ASN A 1011 -1.30 -30.24 -3.34
C ASN A 1011 -1.06 -31.29 -4.43
N SER A 1012 -1.35 -30.92 -5.68
CA SER A 1012 -1.07 -31.75 -6.84
C SER A 1012 0.42 -31.97 -7.08
N ASP A 1013 1.31 -31.08 -6.60
CA ASP A 1013 2.76 -31.23 -6.73
C ASP A 1013 3.32 -32.36 -5.87
N ASP A 1014 2.68 -32.69 -4.75
CA ASP A 1014 3.11 -33.77 -3.83
C ASP A 1014 2.28 -35.05 -4.00
N SER A 1015 1.52 -35.17 -5.08
CA SER A 1015 0.69 -36.34 -5.39
C SER A 1015 0.87 -36.79 -6.85
N PRO A 1016 2.07 -37.28 -7.24
CA PRO A 1016 2.29 -37.89 -8.54
C PRO A 1016 1.40 -39.11 -8.69
N GLY A 1017 0.25 -38.98 -9.35
CA GLY A 1017 -0.75 -40.05 -9.42
C GLY A 1017 -0.14 -41.44 -9.65
N GLY A 1018 -0.29 -42.35 -8.69
CA GLY A 1018 0.40 -43.65 -8.74
C GLY A 1018 0.29 -44.50 -7.48
N ASP A 1019 0.19 -43.90 -6.29
CA ASP A 1019 0.16 -44.60 -4.99
C ASP A 1019 -0.80 -45.79 -4.95
N SER A 1020 -2.04 -45.58 -5.39
CA SER A 1020 -3.07 -46.62 -5.40
C SER A 1020 -2.83 -47.73 -6.43
N ARG A 1021 -2.03 -47.47 -7.48
CA ARG A 1021 -1.67 -48.46 -8.52
C ARG A 1021 -0.37 -49.19 -8.21
N LEU A 1022 0.56 -48.55 -7.49
CA LEU A 1022 1.90 -49.07 -7.21
C LEU A 1022 1.98 -49.76 -5.84
N GLY A 1023 1.06 -49.50 -4.91
CA GLY A 1023 0.99 -50.18 -3.61
C GLY A 1023 2.05 -49.71 -2.61
N TYR A 1024 2.68 -48.57 -2.85
CA TYR A 1024 3.60 -47.88 -1.95
C TYR A 1024 3.47 -46.36 -2.14
N HIS A 1025 3.78 -45.58 -1.09
CA HIS A 1025 3.76 -44.12 -1.13
C HIS A 1025 4.83 -43.58 -2.08
N SER A 1026 4.43 -42.73 -3.01
CA SER A 1026 5.27 -42.13 -4.04
C SER A 1026 5.25 -40.60 -3.93
N ALA A 1027 6.34 -40.04 -3.41
CA ALA A 1027 6.85 -38.74 -3.86
C ALA A 1027 8.05 -39.01 -4.78
N TRP A 1028 8.04 -38.33 -5.94
CA TRP A 1028 8.76 -38.44 -7.24
C TRP A 1028 10.09 -39.26 -7.36
N GLN A 1029 10.08 -40.54 -6.99
CA GLN A 1029 11.21 -41.46 -6.74
C GLN A 1029 12.41 -41.57 -7.74
N TRP A 1030 13.66 -41.65 -7.21
CA TRP A 1030 14.52 -42.88 -7.27
C TRP A 1030 15.58 -42.94 -6.12
N PRO A 1031 15.57 -43.96 -5.22
CA PRO A 1031 14.44 -44.84 -4.95
C PRO A 1031 13.27 -44.13 -4.25
N ILE A 1032 13.43 -42.90 -3.72
CA ILE A 1032 12.37 -41.92 -3.31
C ILE A 1032 12.96 -40.50 -3.41
N LEU A 1033 12.25 -39.54 -4.02
CA LEU A 1033 12.61 -38.12 -4.03
C LEU A 1033 11.49 -37.37 -3.31
N GLN A 1034 11.75 -36.93 -2.09
CA GLN A 1034 10.78 -36.18 -1.31
C GLN A 1034 10.79 -34.72 -1.77
N HIS A 1035 9.61 -34.18 -2.03
CA HIS A 1035 9.45 -32.75 -2.35
C HIS A 1035 9.63 -31.89 -1.08
N ALA A 1036 9.11 -32.36 0.05
CA ALA A 1036 9.21 -31.64 1.32
C ALA A 1036 10.68 -31.48 1.77
N SER A 1037 11.09 -30.22 1.95
CA SER A 1037 12.40 -29.89 2.50
C SER A 1037 12.51 -30.34 3.97
N PRO A 1038 13.63 -30.96 4.39
CA PRO A 1038 13.86 -31.32 5.80
C PRO A 1038 13.99 -30.09 6.72
N MET A 1039 14.41 -28.96 6.16
CA MET A 1039 14.48 -27.67 6.84
C MET A 1039 13.76 -26.64 5.96
N PRO A 1040 12.43 -26.57 6.08
CA PRO A 1040 11.62 -25.74 5.20
C PRO A 1040 11.64 -24.27 5.65
N PHE A 1041 10.95 -23.42 4.90
CA PHE A 1041 10.69 -22.03 5.25
C PHE A 1041 10.30 -21.86 6.72
N GLY A 1042 10.84 -20.82 7.35
CA GLY A 1042 10.58 -20.48 8.74
C GLY A 1042 11.31 -21.32 9.76
N PHE A 1043 12.12 -22.31 9.37
CA PHE A 1043 12.83 -23.20 10.30
C PHE A 1043 14.07 -22.55 10.91
N GLY A 1044 14.29 -22.76 12.20
CA GLY A 1044 15.48 -22.29 12.92
C GLY A 1044 15.37 -22.61 14.41
N LEU A 1045 16.43 -23.18 14.95
CA LEU A 1045 16.52 -23.63 16.35
C LEU A 1045 17.05 -22.52 17.25
N SER A 1046 16.92 -22.75 18.56
CA SER A 1046 17.43 -21.90 19.64
C SER A 1046 18.20 -22.78 20.65
N TYR A 1047 18.99 -22.16 21.53
CA TYR A 1047 19.53 -22.82 22.72
C TYR A 1047 18.48 -23.03 23.82
N THR A 1048 17.28 -22.47 23.65
CA THR A 1048 16.11 -22.77 24.46
C THR A 1048 15.02 -23.43 23.62
N THR A 1049 13.92 -23.84 24.26
CA THR A 1049 12.76 -24.47 23.61
C THR A 1049 11.52 -23.63 23.84
N PHE A 1050 10.64 -23.55 22.84
CA PHE A 1050 9.38 -22.82 22.93
C PHE A 1050 8.19 -23.75 22.75
N ASP A 1051 7.16 -23.60 23.58
CA ASP A 1051 5.85 -24.22 23.36
C ASP A 1051 4.88 -23.12 22.89
N ILE A 1052 4.40 -23.27 21.66
CA ILE A 1052 3.35 -22.42 21.08
C ILE A 1052 2.03 -23.16 21.22
N SER A 1053 1.05 -22.56 21.89
CA SER A 1053 -0.25 -23.20 22.10
C SER A 1053 -0.99 -23.47 20.78
N THR A 1054 -1.99 -24.37 20.81
CA THR A 1054 -2.95 -24.45 19.70
C THR A 1054 -3.59 -23.07 19.47
N PRO A 1055 -3.65 -22.58 18.21
CA PRO A 1055 -4.25 -21.28 17.93
C PRO A 1055 -5.73 -21.27 18.28
N LYS A 1056 -6.16 -20.19 18.92
CA LYS A 1056 -7.58 -19.84 19.04
C LYS A 1056 -7.88 -18.90 17.89
N ALA A 1057 -8.98 -19.14 17.20
CA ALA A 1057 -9.34 -18.29 16.08
C ALA A 1057 -10.84 -18.02 16.03
N SER A 1058 -11.20 -16.81 15.60
CA SER A 1058 -12.58 -16.37 15.47
C SER A 1058 -12.70 -15.43 14.29
N TYR A 1059 -13.81 -15.52 13.56
CA TYR A 1059 -14.12 -14.60 12.48
C TYR A 1059 -15.23 -13.63 12.92
N LYS A 1060 -15.02 -12.33 12.69
CA LYS A 1060 -16.02 -11.28 13.00
C LYS A 1060 -15.81 -10.07 12.11
N LYS A 1061 -16.88 -9.60 11.45
CA LYS A 1061 -16.92 -8.34 10.66
C LYS A 1061 -15.77 -8.23 9.63
N GLY A 1062 -15.61 -9.23 8.77
CA GLY A 1062 -14.59 -9.18 7.70
C GLY A 1062 -13.14 -9.33 8.20
N THR A 1063 -12.94 -9.94 9.36
CA THR A 1063 -11.61 -10.14 9.94
C THR A 1063 -11.54 -11.45 10.70
N VAL A 1064 -10.47 -12.22 10.48
CA VAL A 1064 -10.09 -13.37 11.31
C VAL A 1064 -9.12 -12.90 12.39
N SER A 1065 -9.48 -13.10 13.65
CA SER A 1065 -8.57 -12.94 14.79
C SER A 1065 -7.97 -14.28 15.16
N ILE A 1066 -6.65 -14.33 15.34
CA ILE A 1066 -5.91 -15.53 15.77
C ILE A 1066 -5.08 -15.20 16.99
N SER A 1067 -5.10 -16.03 18.03
CA SER A 1067 -4.23 -15.87 19.19
C SER A 1067 -3.57 -17.16 19.62
N VAL A 1068 -2.33 -17.05 20.09
CA VAL A 1068 -1.53 -18.13 20.67
C VAL A 1068 -0.81 -17.62 21.92
N THR A 1069 -0.55 -18.52 22.85
CA THR A 1069 0.40 -18.29 23.95
C THR A 1069 1.72 -18.94 23.58
N VAL A 1070 2.81 -18.20 23.66
CA VAL A 1070 4.18 -18.69 23.47
C VAL A 1070 4.85 -18.76 24.83
N LYS A 1071 5.43 -19.91 25.18
CA LYS A 1071 6.18 -20.08 26.41
C LYS A 1071 7.61 -20.51 26.13
N ASN A 1072 8.58 -19.80 26.71
CA ASN A 1072 9.94 -20.30 26.81
C ASN A 1072 9.98 -21.40 27.88
N THR A 1073 10.26 -22.63 27.45
CA THR A 1073 10.24 -23.83 28.30
C THR A 1073 11.64 -24.30 28.71
N GLY A 1074 12.69 -23.70 28.14
CA GLY A 1074 14.07 -24.02 28.50
C GLY A 1074 14.61 -23.18 29.66
N SER A 1075 15.94 -23.16 29.79
CA SER A 1075 16.65 -22.59 30.93
C SER A 1075 17.38 -21.28 30.65
N VAL A 1076 17.31 -20.76 29.42
CA VAL A 1076 17.95 -19.51 29.01
C VAL A 1076 16.94 -18.62 28.27
N ALA A 1077 17.15 -17.30 28.33
CA ALA A 1077 16.38 -16.37 27.52
C ALA A 1077 16.57 -16.63 26.03
N GLY A 1078 15.57 -16.32 25.23
CA GLY A 1078 15.64 -16.49 23.78
C GLY A 1078 14.50 -15.81 23.05
N LYS A 1079 14.72 -15.61 21.75
CA LYS A 1079 13.74 -15.03 20.83
C LYS A 1079 13.14 -16.12 19.94
N GLU A 1080 11.83 -16.06 19.71
CA GLU A 1080 11.08 -16.99 18.86
C GLU A 1080 10.20 -16.22 17.86
N VAL A 1081 10.00 -16.78 16.68
CA VAL A 1081 9.11 -16.22 15.64
C VAL A 1081 7.85 -17.06 15.56
N VAL A 1082 6.74 -16.49 16.02
CA VAL A 1082 5.41 -17.07 15.83
C VAL A 1082 5.00 -16.86 14.39
N GLN A 1083 4.74 -17.94 13.66
CA GLN A 1083 4.34 -17.90 12.26
C GLN A 1083 2.92 -18.44 12.12
N VAL A 1084 2.05 -17.70 11.43
CA VAL A 1084 0.67 -18.07 11.18
C VAL A 1084 0.46 -18.30 9.70
N TYR A 1085 -0.03 -19.50 9.37
CA TYR A 1085 -0.33 -19.92 8.02
C TYR A 1085 -1.82 -20.14 7.83
N HIS A 1086 -2.30 -20.00 6.59
CA HIS A 1086 -3.70 -20.25 6.25
C HIS A 1086 -3.85 -21.07 4.97
N ARG A 1087 -5.04 -21.67 4.83
CA ARG A 1087 -5.53 -22.27 3.60
C ARG A 1087 -7.06 -22.30 3.59
N PRO A 1088 -7.74 -21.84 2.53
CA PRO A 1088 -9.15 -22.16 2.32
C PRO A 1088 -9.31 -23.66 2.07
N ASN A 1089 -10.31 -24.29 2.71
CA ASN A 1089 -10.57 -25.72 2.52
C ASN A 1089 -10.97 -26.04 1.07
N THR A 1090 -11.58 -25.08 0.38
CA THR A 1090 -11.85 -25.15 -1.07
C THR A 1090 -11.68 -23.78 -1.70
N THR A 1091 -11.28 -23.76 -2.95
CA THR A 1091 -11.19 -22.55 -3.78
C THR A 1091 -12.20 -22.59 -4.92
N GLU A 1092 -12.24 -21.56 -5.76
CA GLU A 1092 -13.09 -21.46 -6.94
C GLU A 1092 -12.22 -21.14 -8.16
N GLY A 1093 -12.16 -22.06 -9.13
CA GLY A 1093 -11.50 -21.85 -10.42
C GLY A 1093 -9.97 -21.95 -10.43
N ILE A 1094 -9.32 -22.15 -9.28
CA ILE A 1094 -7.86 -22.27 -9.16
C ILE A 1094 -7.48 -23.21 -8.00
N GLU A 1095 -6.32 -23.87 -8.07
CA GLU A 1095 -5.74 -24.59 -6.94
C GLU A 1095 -5.04 -23.60 -5.97
N PHE A 1096 -5.04 -23.91 -4.67
CA PHE A 1096 -4.36 -23.11 -3.66
C PHE A 1096 -3.20 -23.92 -3.06
N PRO A 1097 -2.08 -23.25 -2.69
CA PRO A 1097 -0.98 -23.89 -1.99
C PRO A 1097 -1.38 -24.71 -0.76
N VAL A 1098 -0.53 -25.66 -0.37
CA VAL A 1098 -0.75 -26.46 0.85
C VAL A 1098 -0.92 -25.60 2.10
N ARG A 1099 -0.27 -24.43 2.14
CA ARG A 1099 -0.42 -23.35 3.13
C ARG A 1099 0.29 -22.08 2.64
N ARG A 1100 -0.12 -20.91 3.13
CA ARG A 1100 0.60 -19.63 2.94
C ARG A 1100 0.79 -18.92 4.26
N LEU A 1101 1.94 -18.29 4.46
CA LEU A 1101 2.18 -17.38 5.58
C LEU A 1101 1.24 -16.18 5.41
N VAL A 1102 0.58 -15.81 6.50
CA VAL A 1102 -0.30 -14.63 6.52
C VAL A 1102 0.09 -13.64 7.59
N ARG A 1103 0.71 -14.07 8.69
CA ARG A 1103 1.22 -13.19 9.75
C ARG A 1103 2.42 -13.81 10.45
N PHE A 1104 3.28 -12.96 11.01
CA PHE A 1104 4.31 -13.39 11.95
C PHE A 1104 4.55 -12.31 13.02
N GLU A 1105 5.08 -12.72 14.18
CA GLU A 1105 5.60 -11.81 15.21
C GLU A 1105 6.82 -12.47 15.87
N LYS A 1106 7.89 -11.70 16.05
CA LYS A 1106 9.04 -12.13 16.86
C LYS A 1106 8.85 -11.69 18.31
N VAL A 1107 9.02 -12.62 19.24
CA VAL A 1107 8.90 -12.39 20.69
C VAL A 1107 10.21 -12.70 21.39
N ASP A 1108 10.55 -11.89 22.39
CA ASP A 1108 11.67 -12.12 23.31
C ASP A 1108 11.11 -12.60 24.64
N LEU A 1109 11.67 -13.67 25.20
CA LEU A 1109 11.16 -14.32 26.40
C LEU A 1109 12.31 -14.79 27.31
N GLU A 1110 12.24 -14.37 28.56
CA GLU A 1110 13.06 -14.94 29.63
C GLU A 1110 12.73 -16.42 29.86
N ALA A 1111 13.65 -17.15 30.53
CA ALA A 1111 13.43 -18.55 30.84
C ALA A 1111 12.15 -18.76 31.68
N GLY A 1112 11.23 -19.60 31.19
CA GLY A 1112 9.95 -19.85 31.84
C GLY A 1112 8.83 -18.83 31.55
N GLU A 1113 9.15 -17.70 30.91
CA GLU A 1113 8.17 -16.64 30.58
C GLU A 1113 7.15 -17.12 29.53
N SER A 1114 5.96 -16.55 29.57
CA SER A 1114 4.91 -16.76 28.56
C SER A 1114 4.35 -15.42 28.08
N LYS A 1115 4.09 -15.30 26.77
CA LYS A 1115 3.47 -14.13 26.15
C LYS A 1115 2.33 -14.56 25.25
N ASP A 1116 1.21 -13.85 25.34
CA ASP A 1116 0.11 -13.99 24.38
C ASP A 1116 0.39 -13.12 23.15
N VAL A 1117 0.25 -13.72 21.98
CA VAL A 1117 0.43 -13.09 20.67
C VAL A 1117 -0.90 -13.17 19.93
N SER A 1118 -1.35 -12.05 19.37
CA SER A 1118 -2.66 -11.96 18.69
C SER A 1118 -2.54 -11.23 17.37
N PHE A 1119 -3.15 -11.81 16.34
CA PHE A 1119 -3.12 -11.34 14.98
C PHE A 1119 -4.52 -10.97 14.49
N SER A 1120 -4.59 -9.92 13.69
CA SER A 1120 -5.79 -9.51 12.96
C SER A 1120 -5.54 -9.65 11.47
N ILE A 1121 -6.38 -10.45 10.80
CA ILE A 1121 -6.23 -10.80 9.38
C ILE A 1121 -7.51 -10.36 8.66
N PRO A 1122 -7.49 -9.23 7.93
CA PRO A 1122 -8.57 -8.82 7.05
C PRO A 1122 -8.86 -9.93 6.03
N THR A 1123 -10.13 -10.07 5.65
CA THR A 1123 -10.52 -11.18 4.77
C THR A 1123 -9.85 -11.13 3.39
N ASP A 1124 -9.54 -9.94 2.88
CA ASP A 1124 -8.86 -9.76 1.59
C ASP A 1124 -7.47 -10.41 1.55
N ASP A 1125 -6.77 -10.46 2.70
CA ASP A 1125 -5.47 -11.13 2.82
C ASP A 1125 -5.59 -12.65 2.65
N LEU A 1126 -6.78 -13.22 2.89
CA LEU A 1126 -7.07 -14.63 2.68
C LEU A 1126 -7.40 -14.97 1.22
N GLY A 1127 -7.57 -13.95 0.38
CA GLY A 1127 -8.02 -14.09 -0.99
C GLY A 1127 -6.97 -14.68 -1.93
N TYR A 1128 -7.40 -15.00 -3.14
CA TYR A 1128 -6.58 -15.46 -4.26
C TYR A 1128 -7.12 -14.88 -5.56
N TYR A 1129 -6.24 -14.66 -6.54
CA TYR A 1129 -6.61 -14.08 -7.82
C TYR A 1129 -7.06 -15.14 -8.82
N VAL A 1130 -8.16 -14.86 -9.52
CA VAL A 1130 -8.61 -15.63 -10.68
C VAL A 1130 -8.83 -14.68 -11.85
N ASN A 1131 -8.01 -14.81 -12.88
CA ASN A 1131 -7.96 -13.93 -14.05
C ASN A 1131 -7.88 -12.46 -13.64
N THR A 1132 -6.91 -12.11 -12.77
CA THR A 1132 -6.65 -10.77 -12.22
C THR A 1132 -7.70 -10.22 -11.24
N LYS A 1133 -8.75 -10.98 -10.91
CA LYS A 1133 -9.75 -10.58 -9.92
C LYS A 1133 -9.45 -11.22 -8.58
N LEU A 1134 -9.28 -10.42 -7.52
CA LEU A 1134 -9.20 -10.93 -6.16
C LEU A 1134 -10.53 -11.61 -5.82
N LYS A 1135 -10.45 -12.85 -5.37
CA LYS A 1135 -11.58 -13.62 -4.86
C LYS A 1135 -11.28 -14.01 -3.43
N VAL A 1136 -12.27 -13.85 -2.57
CA VAL A 1136 -12.31 -14.54 -1.28
C VAL A 1136 -13.55 -15.43 -1.30
N LYS A 1137 -13.43 -16.63 -0.75
CA LYS A 1137 -14.52 -17.62 -0.77
C LYS A 1137 -15.08 -17.81 0.62
N ASP A 1138 -16.41 -17.85 0.74
CA ASP A 1138 -17.06 -18.33 1.94
C ASP A 1138 -16.73 -19.78 2.26
N GLY A 1139 -16.68 -20.09 3.55
CA GLY A 1139 -16.59 -21.46 4.05
C GLY A 1139 -15.45 -21.67 5.03
N LEU A 1140 -15.02 -22.92 5.14
CA LEU A 1140 -14.04 -23.34 6.13
C LEU A 1140 -12.62 -22.95 5.69
N TYR A 1141 -11.88 -22.31 6.58
CA TYR A 1141 -10.46 -22.03 6.46
C TYR A 1141 -9.70 -22.79 7.54
N ASN A 1142 -8.59 -23.38 7.16
CA ASN A 1142 -7.62 -23.94 8.08
C ASN A 1142 -6.57 -22.88 8.39
N PHE A 1143 -6.27 -22.70 9.67
CA PHE A 1143 -5.17 -21.87 10.13
C PHE A 1143 -4.23 -22.73 10.96
N TRP A 1144 -2.93 -22.44 10.86
CA TRP A 1144 -1.89 -23.07 11.67
C TRP A 1144 -1.02 -22.00 12.30
N ALA A 1145 -0.56 -22.26 13.51
CA ALA A 1145 0.45 -21.46 14.18
C ALA A 1145 1.57 -22.35 14.70
N GLY A 1146 2.81 -21.88 14.63
CA GLY A 1146 3.98 -22.62 15.08
C GLY A 1146 5.31 -21.90 14.84
N SER A 1147 6.40 -22.63 15.06
CA SER A 1147 7.78 -22.10 14.98
C SER A 1147 8.42 -22.19 13.59
N SER A 1148 7.76 -22.86 12.63
CA SER A 1148 8.15 -22.93 11.21
C SER A 1148 7.02 -23.47 10.33
N SER A 1149 7.22 -23.55 9.01
CA SER A 1149 6.26 -24.19 8.09
C SER A 1149 6.27 -25.72 8.15
N ARG A 1150 7.21 -26.32 8.89
CA ARG A 1150 7.32 -27.77 9.08
C ARG A 1150 6.09 -28.32 9.79
N VAL A 1151 5.53 -29.42 9.30
CA VAL A 1151 4.24 -29.98 9.78
C VAL A 1151 4.29 -30.27 11.29
N GLU A 1152 5.39 -30.79 11.79
CA GLU A 1152 5.57 -31.15 13.20
C GLU A 1152 5.61 -29.93 14.14
N ASP A 1153 5.92 -28.75 13.61
CA ASP A 1153 6.03 -27.51 14.39
C ASP A 1153 4.69 -26.77 14.48
N LEU A 1154 3.66 -27.21 13.73
CA LEU A 1154 2.39 -26.51 13.56
C LEU A 1154 1.26 -27.13 14.38
N LYS A 1155 0.45 -26.27 15.00
CA LYS A 1155 -0.85 -26.63 15.59
C LYS A 1155 -1.95 -25.90 14.85
N GLY A 1156 -3.03 -26.63 14.51
CA GLY A 1156 -4.08 -26.13 13.62
C GLY A 1156 -5.40 -25.80 14.32
N VAL A 1157 -6.17 -24.89 13.72
CA VAL A 1157 -7.56 -24.57 14.07
C VAL A 1157 -8.34 -24.26 12.79
N ASN A 1158 -9.63 -24.58 12.79
CA ASN A 1158 -10.50 -24.26 11.65
C ASN A 1158 -11.43 -23.13 12.02
N VAL A 1159 -11.65 -22.22 11.08
CA VAL A 1159 -12.59 -21.10 11.22
C VAL A 1159 -13.45 -21.03 9.98
N THR A 1160 -14.76 -20.89 10.16
CA THR A 1160 -15.66 -20.58 9.06
C THR A 1160 -15.64 -19.07 8.81
N VAL A 1161 -15.29 -18.66 7.60
CA VAL A 1161 -15.36 -17.28 7.11
C VAL A 1161 -16.68 -17.13 6.35
N THR A 1162 -17.43 -16.08 6.68
CA THR A 1162 -18.72 -15.72 6.06
C THR A 1162 -18.66 -14.25 5.63
N LEU A 1163 -18.45 -14.00 4.35
CA LEU A 1163 -18.21 -12.69 3.74
C LEU A 1163 -19.42 -11.76 3.84
#